data_AF-A0A3D5YP76-F1
#
_entry.id   AF-A0A3D5YP76-F1
#
_cell.length_a   1.000
_cell.length_b   1.000
_cell.length_c   1.000
_cell.angle_alpha   90.00
_cell.angle_beta   90.00
_cell.angle_gamma   90.00
#
_symmetry.space_group_name_H-M   'P 1'
#
loop_
_entity.id
_entity.type
_entity.pdbx_description
1 polymer ?
#
loop_
_entity_poly.entity_id
_entity_poly.type
_entity_poly.pdbx_seq_one_letter_code
_entity_poly.pdbx_strand_id
1 'polypeptide(L)'
;MESKKLKFFNNLSFGILLFTIFASFIFFMPYLPVTLEASKGFLVSIGATLSIFFWFVVRLGEGKFVIPKDRLIILGAVIPFIFLISSFFSSSLYVSLFGNGFEVGTFGSMLILYIIFFLSAVHFQTENKLKTFFKFLMITAFVITIFQLINFTIGFGRFLPGLLQGVSSGNLLGSWNDFALMFGLFVLLSIFSIDLLKSKLIYRIIQYFVLVLGILFLIIINMPLVWLLVGLFGVILFVYNISAGHSHSSSEQESNEKPHANGFPVASLVLVIISFIFIIGSNSIGNLISNYISLSSPDVRPSFITTSQIAYKAIKHNPFLGTGPNTFVIDWTMWKPAQISNTLFWDIDFNSGFSMFTTLFATVGVLGALSILAFLFVFIIRIIQSLKIAFKDGVLNYFIMTTLMVSLYSWIIFIIYNPNILMLILAFSSSGILIGILIYKRVIPTNEASFLNDPRNSFFSILFLVVLMMSSISLTYVYVEKFVSLIYYSKGVVANVNDIDSLSKSEVMISNAITLDKNDSYYRSLSQVYVNEISLVANNKNLSEDTLKSSLQQLVNLSQESATLAVSRNPKNYLNYINLGDVYTSLVVFGVENSYENALSSYNKALELAPNNPSIILSMANLEFINKNNDKAKEYIKNALTLKSNYIDAIFLMAQIETAEGNLGEAIKQAEYASQINPNDSTIFFRLGLLRYNNSDYSGAVSAFERAVILNNNYLNARYFLGLSYQKVGRKSDALTQFEILNKLVPENEEIKNALNSVNNNTITETEENEDTNKNTENKPPLKENQ
;
A
#
# COMPACT_ATOMS: atom_id res chain seq x y z
N MET A 1 -28.88 26.30 32.02
CA MET A 1 -29.15 25.11 31.15
C MET A 1 -28.16 25.03 29.98
N GLU A 2 -27.67 26.17 29.46
CA GLU A 2 -26.66 26.26 28.39
C GLU A 2 -25.29 25.64 28.74
N SER A 3 -24.76 25.87 29.96
CA SER A 3 -23.46 25.32 30.39
C SER A 3 -23.38 23.78 30.36
N LYS A 4 -24.48 23.08 30.67
CA LYS A 4 -24.53 21.60 30.61
C LYS A 4 -24.44 21.10 29.16
N LYS A 5 -25.10 21.77 28.20
CA LYS A 5 -25.05 21.42 26.78
C LYS A 5 -23.65 21.65 26.19
N LEU A 6 -23.01 22.77 26.51
CA LEU A 6 -21.63 23.06 26.06
C LEU A 6 -20.63 22.06 26.61
N LYS A 7 -20.74 21.70 27.89
CA LYS A 7 -19.91 20.65 28.51
C LYS A 7 -20.10 19.30 27.83
N PHE A 8 -21.33 18.95 27.44
CA PHE A 8 -21.62 17.73 26.69
C PHE A 8 -20.90 17.72 25.33
N PHE A 9 -21.04 18.77 24.51
CA PHE A 9 -20.37 18.84 23.20
C PHE A 9 -18.84 18.85 23.30
N ASN A 10 -18.28 19.48 24.33
CA ASN A 10 -16.84 19.46 24.56
C ASN A 10 -16.33 18.04 24.92
N ASN A 11 -17.06 17.34 25.77
CA ASN A 11 -16.78 15.93 26.09
C ASN A 11 -16.98 15.02 24.88
N LEU A 12 -17.95 15.32 24.01
CA LEU A 12 -18.20 14.59 22.78
C LEU A 12 -17.04 14.78 21.78
N SER A 13 -16.59 16.01 21.56
CA SER A 13 -15.39 16.31 20.74
C SER A 13 -14.18 15.52 21.25
N PHE A 14 -13.91 15.58 22.56
CA PHE A 14 -12.82 14.82 23.18
C PHE A 14 -12.98 13.31 23.05
N GLY A 15 -14.19 12.78 23.30
CA GLY A 15 -14.49 11.36 23.22
C GLY A 15 -14.32 10.81 21.81
N ILE A 16 -14.77 11.56 20.79
CA ILE A 16 -14.58 11.20 19.39
C ILE A 16 -13.09 11.21 19.03
N LEU A 17 -12.32 12.23 19.43
CA LEU A 17 -10.87 12.26 19.18
C LEU A 17 -10.18 11.04 19.78
N LEU A 18 -10.49 10.74 21.05
CA LEU A 18 -9.92 9.61 21.77
C LEU A 18 -10.29 8.28 21.09
N PHE A 19 -11.56 8.09 20.76
CA PHE A 19 -12.03 6.92 20.02
C PHE A 19 -11.31 6.79 18.68
N THR A 20 -11.21 7.87 17.92
CA THR A 20 -10.56 7.89 16.60
C THR A 20 -9.11 7.43 16.68
N ILE A 21 -8.33 7.98 17.62
CA ILE A 21 -6.93 7.62 17.81
C ILE A 21 -6.79 6.14 18.11
N PHE A 22 -7.52 5.60 19.09
CA PHE A 22 -7.31 4.21 19.55
C PHE A 22 -8.03 3.16 18.73
N ALA A 23 -9.22 3.44 18.22
CA ALA A 23 -9.94 2.53 17.35
C ALA A 23 -9.18 2.34 16.03
N SER A 24 -8.45 3.34 15.52
CA SER A 24 -7.64 3.19 14.30
C SER A 24 -6.62 2.04 14.36
N PHE A 25 -6.15 1.65 15.55
CA PHE A 25 -5.21 0.55 15.72
C PHE A 25 -5.83 -0.84 15.53
N ILE A 26 -7.15 -0.95 15.71
CA ILE A 26 -7.88 -2.23 15.68
C ILE A 26 -8.98 -2.25 14.62
N PHE A 27 -9.22 -1.13 13.94
CA PHE A 27 -10.32 -0.98 12.99
C PHE A 27 -9.99 -1.62 11.65
N PHE A 28 -10.90 -2.49 11.21
CA PHE A 28 -10.96 -3.06 9.87
C PHE A 28 -12.43 -3.33 9.53
N MET A 29 -12.74 -3.43 8.24
CA MET A 29 -14.08 -3.81 7.80
C MET A 29 -14.16 -5.33 7.57
N PRO A 30 -14.94 -6.07 8.37
CA PRO A 30 -15.08 -7.51 8.18
C PRO A 30 -15.87 -7.80 6.90
N TYR A 31 -15.50 -8.87 6.19
CA TYR A 31 -16.19 -9.37 4.98
C TYR A 31 -16.26 -8.40 3.80
N LEU A 32 -15.54 -7.27 3.84
CA LEU A 32 -15.45 -6.32 2.75
C LEU A 32 -14.04 -6.36 2.13
N PRO A 33 -13.91 -6.38 0.79
CA PRO A 33 -12.63 -6.41 0.09
C PRO A 33 -11.96 -5.03 0.03
N VAL A 34 -11.98 -4.30 1.15
CA VAL A 34 -11.34 -2.98 1.27
C VAL A 34 -10.06 -3.12 2.08
N THR A 35 -9.00 -2.44 1.65
CA THR A 35 -7.70 -2.53 2.34
C THR A 35 -7.78 -2.01 3.77
N LEU A 36 -6.93 -2.56 4.64
CA LEU A 36 -6.78 -2.12 6.02
C LEU A 36 -6.42 -0.63 6.12
N GLU A 37 -5.57 -0.13 5.21
CA GLU A 37 -5.17 1.27 5.16
C GLU A 37 -6.35 2.19 4.84
N ALA A 38 -7.17 1.84 3.85
CA ALA A 38 -8.36 2.60 3.50
C ALA A 38 -9.39 2.62 4.64
N SER A 39 -9.61 1.47 5.29
CA SER A 39 -10.51 1.37 6.45
C SER A 39 -10.07 2.31 7.58
N LYS A 40 -8.77 2.31 7.92
CA LYS A 40 -8.22 3.19 8.95
C LYS A 40 -8.27 4.66 8.55
N GLY A 41 -7.87 4.97 7.32
CA GLY A 41 -7.91 6.33 6.79
C GLY A 41 -9.32 6.92 6.83
N PHE A 42 -10.34 6.12 6.50
CA PHE A 42 -11.75 6.49 6.61
C PHE A 42 -12.16 6.83 8.04
N LEU A 43 -11.92 5.92 9.00
CA LEU A 43 -12.24 6.14 10.41
C LEU A 43 -11.56 7.41 10.95
N VAL A 44 -10.28 7.58 10.62
CA VAL A 44 -9.46 8.70 11.08
C VAL A 44 -9.98 10.02 10.51
N SER A 45 -10.32 10.04 9.22
CA SER A 45 -10.81 11.24 8.56
C SER A 45 -12.16 11.69 9.11
N ILE A 46 -13.14 10.78 9.21
CA ILE A 46 -14.47 11.09 9.77
C ILE A 46 -14.37 11.45 11.25
N GLY A 47 -13.59 10.70 12.02
CA GLY A 47 -13.41 10.95 13.44
C GLY A 47 -12.83 12.33 13.72
N ALA A 48 -11.81 12.74 12.96
CA ALA A 48 -11.21 14.06 13.08
C ALA A 48 -12.16 15.18 12.66
N THR A 49 -12.86 15.06 11.53
CA THR A 49 -13.80 16.09 11.05
C THR A 49 -15.00 16.26 11.97
N LEU A 50 -15.56 15.17 12.51
CA LEU A 50 -16.63 15.23 13.50
C LEU A 50 -16.14 15.82 14.83
N SER A 51 -14.94 15.47 15.28
CA SER A 51 -14.38 16.01 16.52
C SER A 51 -14.16 17.52 16.46
N ILE A 52 -13.63 18.04 15.34
CA ILE A 52 -13.44 19.48 15.14
C ILE A 52 -14.77 20.22 14.96
N PHE A 53 -15.77 19.59 14.30
CA PHE A 53 -17.12 20.15 14.20
C PHE A 53 -17.71 20.43 15.59
N PHE A 54 -17.70 19.43 16.48
CA PHE A 54 -18.21 19.63 17.84
C PHE A 54 -17.36 20.61 18.64
N TRP A 55 -16.06 20.70 18.37
CA TRP A 55 -15.22 21.74 18.96
C TRP A 55 -15.67 23.14 18.53
N PHE A 56 -15.98 23.36 17.25
CA PHE A 56 -16.54 24.63 16.76
C PHE A 56 -17.91 24.95 17.39
N VAL A 57 -18.79 23.96 17.54
CA VAL A 57 -20.09 24.14 18.24
C VAL A 57 -19.88 24.70 19.65
N VAL A 58 -18.87 24.19 20.38
CA VAL A 58 -18.53 24.70 21.71
C VAL A 58 -18.00 26.14 21.64
N ARG A 59 -17.11 26.47 20.69
CA ARG A 59 -16.60 27.84 20.51
C ARG A 59 -17.70 28.83 20.18
N LEU A 60 -18.64 28.44 19.34
CA LEU A 60 -19.80 29.24 18.96
C LEU A 60 -20.68 29.56 20.17
N GLY A 61 -20.97 28.55 21.01
CA GLY A 61 -21.80 28.74 22.19
C GLY A 61 -21.10 29.43 23.37
N GLU A 62 -19.78 29.32 23.49
CA GLU A 62 -19.01 30.07 24.50
C GLU A 62 -18.74 31.53 24.09
N GLY A 63 -18.83 31.86 22.80
CA GLY A 63 -18.56 33.21 22.32
C GLY A 63 -17.09 33.64 22.38
N LYS A 64 -16.18 32.68 22.54
CA LYS A 64 -14.73 32.94 22.66
C LYS A 64 -13.88 31.82 22.07
N PHE A 65 -12.79 32.22 21.43
CA PHE A 65 -11.70 31.34 21.03
C PHE A 65 -10.68 31.24 22.15
N VAL A 66 -10.35 30.01 22.56
CA VAL A 66 -9.26 29.71 23.50
C VAL A 66 -8.25 28.86 22.75
N ILE A 67 -7.14 29.47 22.35
CA ILE A 67 -6.12 28.82 21.50
C ILE A 67 -4.74 28.93 22.17
N PRO A 68 -3.92 27.87 22.17
CA PRO A 68 -2.55 27.94 22.66
C PRO A 68 -1.73 28.99 21.88
N LYS A 69 -1.06 29.92 22.58
CA LYS A 69 -0.21 30.92 21.93
C LYS A 69 1.18 30.35 21.66
N ASP A 70 1.24 29.36 20.76
CA ASP A 70 2.48 28.67 20.42
C ASP A 70 2.82 28.75 18.93
N ARG A 71 4.08 28.99 18.61
CA ARG A 71 4.59 28.98 17.22
C ARG A 71 4.41 27.60 16.58
N LEU A 72 4.45 26.52 17.36
CA LEU A 72 4.29 25.16 16.86
C LEU A 72 2.87 24.90 16.34
N ILE A 73 1.84 25.54 16.91
CA ILE A 73 0.46 25.46 16.40
C ILE A 73 0.38 26.09 15.01
N ILE A 74 0.98 27.27 14.85
CA ILE A 74 0.98 28.01 13.58
C ILE A 74 1.77 27.25 12.52
N LEU A 75 2.99 26.81 12.83
CA LEU A 75 3.82 26.03 11.90
C LEU A 75 3.15 24.69 11.53
N GLY A 76 2.42 24.08 12.45
CA GLY A 76 1.61 22.90 12.17
C GLY A 76 0.52 23.18 11.12
N ALA A 77 -0.08 24.37 11.14
CA ALA A 77 -1.09 24.79 10.16
C ALA A 77 -0.49 25.16 8.80
N VAL A 78 0.77 25.67 8.79
CA VAL A 78 1.49 26.02 7.57
C VAL A 78 1.76 24.79 6.69
N ILE A 79 1.97 23.61 7.29
CA ILE A 79 2.20 22.36 6.54
C ILE A 79 1.03 22.05 5.58
N PRO A 80 -0.21 21.80 6.04
CA PRO A 80 -1.33 21.53 5.12
C PRO A 80 -1.65 22.73 4.23
N PHE A 81 -1.37 23.97 4.66
CA PHE A 81 -1.54 25.15 3.80
C PHE A 81 -0.60 25.13 2.58
N ILE A 82 0.67 24.77 2.75
CA ILE A 82 1.61 24.65 1.63
C ILE A 82 1.22 23.46 0.74
N PHE A 83 0.74 22.35 1.33
CA PHE A 83 0.22 21.24 0.54
C PHE A 83 -0.98 21.66 -0.30
N LEU A 84 -1.90 22.46 0.25
CA LEU A 84 -3.03 23.01 -0.49
C LEU A 84 -2.57 23.86 -1.67
N ILE A 85 -1.62 24.78 -1.44
CA ILE A 85 -1.06 25.62 -2.51
C ILE A 85 -0.40 24.75 -3.57
N SER A 86 0.48 23.82 -3.17
CA SER A 86 1.20 22.93 -4.08
C SER A 86 0.25 22.05 -4.92
N SER A 87 -0.89 21.60 -4.35
CA SER A 87 -1.93 20.87 -5.09
C SER A 87 -2.49 21.64 -6.29
N PHE A 88 -2.59 22.97 -6.25
CA PHE A 88 -3.06 23.77 -7.39
C PHE A 88 -2.07 23.83 -8.56
N PHE A 89 -0.79 23.51 -8.31
CA PHE A 89 0.25 23.47 -9.33
C PHE A 89 0.67 22.04 -9.69
N SER A 90 -0.05 21.04 -9.18
CA SER A 90 0.28 19.65 -9.41
C SER A 90 -0.17 19.15 -10.78
N SER A 91 0.41 18.01 -11.18
CA SER A 91 0.01 17.26 -12.38
C SER A 91 -1.43 16.74 -12.33
N SER A 92 -1.95 16.47 -11.13
CA SER A 92 -3.34 16.08 -10.90
C SER A 92 -3.83 16.67 -9.59
N LEU A 93 -4.70 17.68 -9.71
CA LEU A 93 -5.30 18.37 -8.57
C LEU A 93 -6.01 17.38 -7.63
N TYR A 94 -6.76 16.43 -8.20
CA TYR A 94 -7.52 15.46 -7.42
C TYR A 94 -6.61 14.54 -6.60
N VAL A 95 -5.59 13.96 -7.23
CA VAL A 95 -4.61 13.07 -6.57
C VAL A 95 -3.86 13.81 -5.46
N SER A 96 -3.52 15.08 -5.66
CA SER A 96 -2.84 15.87 -4.63
C SER A 96 -3.74 16.30 -3.48
N LEU A 97 -5.01 16.63 -3.76
CA LEU A 97 -5.96 17.02 -2.73
C LEU A 97 -6.35 15.84 -1.83
N PHE A 98 -6.74 14.70 -2.43
CA PHE A 98 -7.35 13.61 -1.69
C PHE A 98 -6.78 12.22 -2.01
N GLY A 99 -5.92 12.06 -3.03
CA GLY A 99 -5.37 10.75 -3.44
C GLY A 99 -6.37 9.91 -4.24
N ASN A 100 -6.06 8.64 -4.48
CA ASN A 100 -6.98 7.69 -5.13
C ASN A 100 -7.74 6.83 -4.10
N GLY A 101 -7.24 6.77 -2.87
CA GLY A 101 -7.87 6.14 -1.73
C GLY A 101 -7.71 7.01 -0.49
N PHE A 102 -7.05 6.47 0.53
CA PHE A 102 -6.73 7.18 1.77
C PHE A 102 -5.21 7.25 1.98
N GLU A 103 -4.48 7.52 0.90
CA GLU A 103 -3.03 7.63 0.95
C GLU A 103 -2.60 8.78 1.87
N VAL A 104 -1.47 8.53 2.52
CA VAL A 104 -0.77 9.53 3.32
C VAL A 104 0.04 10.43 2.39
N GLY A 105 0.09 11.73 2.69
CA GLY A 105 0.88 12.69 1.91
C GLY A 105 0.08 13.50 0.90
N THR A 106 -1.24 13.38 0.93
CA THR A 106 -2.21 14.29 0.30
C THR A 106 -2.44 15.52 1.17
N PHE A 107 -2.99 16.60 0.58
CA PHE A 107 -3.46 17.74 1.37
C PHE A 107 -4.49 17.31 2.43
N GLY A 108 -5.48 16.51 2.04
CA GLY A 108 -6.54 16.03 2.92
C GLY A 108 -5.99 15.27 4.13
N SER A 109 -5.08 14.32 3.91
CA SER A 109 -4.45 13.56 5.01
C SER A 109 -3.65 14.45 5.95
N MET A 110 -2.88 15.42 5.44
CA MET A 110 -2.12 16.37 6.26
C MET A 110 -3.01 17.33 7.05
N LEU A 111 -4.14 17.75 6.47
CA LEU A 111 -5.13 18.55 7.18
C LEU A 111 -5.77 17.77 8.34
N ILE A 112 -6.11 16.49 8.12
CA ILE A 112 -6.64 15.59 9.15
C ILE A 112 -5.62 15.39 10.29
N LEU A 113 -4.34 15.16 9.95
CA LEU A 113 -3.26 15.04 10.94
C LEU A 113 -3.07 16.35 11.74
N TYR A 114 -3.14 17.50 11.08
CA TYR A 114 -3.11 18.81 11.76
C TYR A 114 -4.32 18.99 12.71
N ILE A 115 -5.53 18.60 12.29
CA ILE A 115 -6.72 18.65 13.14
C ILE A 115 -6.51 17.80 14.41
N ILE A 116 -5.98 16.58 14.27
CA ILE A 116 -5.67 15.71 15.41
C ILE A 116 -4.63 16.35 16.34
N PHE A 117 -3.56 16.93 15.78
CA PHE A 117 -2.53 17.65 16.55
C PHE A 117 -3.12 18.84 17.31
N PHE A 118 -3.89 19.69 16.63
CA PHE A 118 -4.52 20.87 17.21
C PHE A 118 -5.50 20.49 18.33
N LEU A 119 -6.42 19.56 18.06
CA LEU A 119 -7.38 19.10 19.05
C LEU A 119 -6.69 18.42 20.24
N SER A 120 -5.58 17.72 20.02
CA SER A 120 -4.78 17.15 21.11
C SER A 120 -4.20 18.24 22.01
N ALA A 121 -3.67 19.32 21.43
CA ALA A 121 -3.15 20.46 22.20
C ALA A 121 -4.22 21.20 23.01
N VAL A 122 -5.45 21.28 22.49
CA VAL A 122 -6.56 21.94 23.17
C VAL A 122 -7.20 21.04 24.23
N HIS A 123 -7.34 19.75 23.96
CA HIS A 123 -8.07 18.86 24.87
C HIS A 123 -7.22 18.33 26.01
N PHE A 124 -5.95 17.96 25.79
CA PHE A 124 -5.09 17.31 26.79
C PHE A 124 -4.39 18.30 27.73
N GLN A 125 -5.19 19.12 28.42
CA GLN A 125 -4.73 20.16 29.36
C GLN A 125 -5.01 19.80 30.83
N THR A 126 -5.32 18.54 31.14
CA THR A 126 -5.58 18.08 32.51
C THR A 126 -4.98 16.70 32.77
N GLU A 127 -4.54 16.45 34.01
CA GLU A 127 -3.97 15.17 34.41
C GLU A 127 -4.92 13.98 34.17
N ASN A 128 -6.22 14.15 34.40
CA ASN A 128 -7.20 13.09 34.16
C ASN A 128 -7.29 12.69 32.68
N LYS A 129 -7.24 13.67 31.77
CA LYS A 129 -7.26 13.38 30.33
C LYS A 129 -5.96 12.72 29.87
N LEU A 130 -4.81 13.13 30.43
CA LEU A 130 -3.51 12.49 30.18
C LEU A 130 -3.50 11.03 30.67
N LYS A 131 -3.92 10.78 31.93
CA LYS A 131 -4.11 9.43 32.48
C LYS A 131 -4.99 8.57 31.58
N THR A 132 -6.08 9.14 31.09
CA THR A 132 -7.01 8.47 30.18
C THR A 132 -6.31 8.09 28.87
N PHE A 133 -5.59 9.00 28.22
CA PHE A 133 -4.85 8.72 26.98
C PHE A 133 -3.88 7.55 27.13
N PHE A 134 -2.99 7.60 28.12
CA PHE A 134 -1.99 6.54 28.30
C PHE A 134 -2.59 5.21 28.73
N LYS A 135 -3.68 5.24 29.50
CA LYS A 135 -4.43 4.03 29.83
C LYS A 135 -4.98 3.37 28.56
N PHE A 136 -5.62 4.14 27.68
CA PHE A 136 -6.13 3.61 26.42
C PHE A 136 -5.01 3.12 25.50
N LEU A 137 -3.88 3.83 25.42
CA LEU A 137 -2.72 3.40 24.64
C LEU A 137 -2.20 2.03 25.08
N MET A 138 -2.07 1.80 26.39
CA MET A 138 -1.66 0.49 26.93
C MET A 138 -2.71 -0.60 26.73
N ILE A 139 -3.99 -0.28 26.85
CA ILE A 139 -5.08 -1.24 26.57
C ILE A 139 -5.06 -1.64 25.10
N THR A 140 -4.90 -0.68 24.18
CA THR A 140 -4.79 -0.93 22.75
C THR A 140 -3.58 -1.82 22.43
N ALA A 141 -2.42 -1.55 23.03
CA ALA A 141 -1.24 -2.41 22.90
C ALA A 141 -1.52 -3.86 23.36
N PHE A 142 -2.20 -4.02 24.49
CA PHE A 142 -2.59 -5.33 25.01
C PHE A 142 -3.57 -6.07 24.10
N VAL A 143 -4.61 -5.39 23.60
CA VAL A 143 -5.60 -5.97 22.69
C VAL A 143 -4.95 -6.45 21.40
N ILE A 144 -4.05 -5.66 20.81
CA ILE A 144 -3.33 -6.04 19.59
C ILE A 144 -2.39 -7.22 19.86
N THR A 145 -1.72 -7.23 21.00
CA THR A 145 -0.85 -8.34 21.41
C THR A 145 -1.63 -9.65 21.51
N ILE A 146 -2.81 -9.61 22.15
CA ILE A 146 -3.71 -10.78 22.24
C ILE A 146 -4.20 -11.18 20.86
N PHE A 147 -4.66 -10.22 20.05
CA PHE A 147 -5.15 -10.50 18.71
C PHE A 147 -4.08 -11.24 17.90
N GLN A 148 -2.83 -10.75 17.91
CA GLN A 148 -1.75 -11.37 17.16
C GLN A 148 -1.40 -12.77 17.71
N LEU A 149 -1.41 -12.93 19.04
CA LEU A 149 -1.15 -14.23 19.68
C LEU A 149 -2.21 -15.28 19.27
N ILE A 150 -3.49 -14.89 19.27
CA ILE A 150 -4.58 -15.74 18.80
C ILE A 150 -4.40 -16.03 17.31
N ASN A 151 -4.07 -15.03 16.50
CA ASN A 151 -3.93 -15.24 15.07
C ASN A 151 -2.78 -16.22 14.73
N PHE A 152 -1.66 -16.16 15.44
CA PHE A 152 -0.56 -17.12 15.26
C PHE A 152 -0.87 -18.53 15.74
N THR A 153 -1.57 -18.68 16.86
CA THR A 153 -1.81 -20.00 17.48
C THR A 153 -2.99 -20.73 16.85
N ILE A 154 -4.07 -20.00 16.58
CA ILE A 154 -5.36 -20.52 16.16
C ILE A 154 -5.61 -20.28 14.66
N GLY A 155 -5.31 -19.07 14.18
CA GLY A 155 -5.63 -18.60 12.84
C GLY A 155 -7.12 -18.23 12.68
N PHE A 156 -7.43 -16.93 12.63
CA PHE A 156 -8.84 -16.47 12.53
C PHE A 156 -9.56 -16.99 11.28
N GLY A 157 -8.83 -17.21 10.18
CA GLY A 157 -9.40 -17.75 8.94
C GLY A 157 -9.97 -19.16 9.08
N ARG A 158 -9.57 -19.94 10.08
CA ARG A 158 -10.11 -21.29 10.32
C ARG A 158 -11.51 -21.27 10.94
N PHE A 159 -11.80 -20.29 11.79
CA PHE A 159 -13.06 -20.22 12.53
C PHE A 159 -14.04 -19.20 11.96
N LEU A 160 -13.55 -18.14 11.31
CA LEU A 160 -14.36 -17.10 10.69
C LEU A 160 -13.85 -16.81 9.27
N PRO A 161 -14.15 -17.69 8.29
CA PRO A 161 -13.78 -17.48 6.90
C PRO A 161 -14.29 -16.13 6.39
N GLY A 162 -13.43 -15.37 5.71
CA GLY A 162 -13.78 -14.05 5.16
C GLY A 162 -13.73 -12.88 6.17
N LEU A 163 -13.56 -13.12 7.48
CA LEU A 163 -13.44 -12.05 8.47
C LEU A 163 -12.30 -11.09 8.13
N LEU A 164 -11.17 -11.64 7.68
CA LEU A 164 -9.93 -10.91 7.39
C LEU A 164 -9.73 -10.64 5.89
N GLN A 165 -10.79 -10.65 5.07
CA GLN A 165 -10.67 -10.49 3.61
C GLN A 165 -9.96 -9.19 3.18
N GLY A 166 -10.03 -8.12 3.97
CA GLY A 166 -9.31 -6.85 3.76
C GLY A 166 -7.94 -6.73 4.46
N VAL A 167 -7.49 -7.78 5.15
CA VAL A 167 -6.27 -7.79 5.98
C VAL A 167 -5.23 -8.71 5.35
N SER A 168 -4.43 -8.17 4.44
CA SER A 168 -3.47 -8.92 3.61
C SER A 168 -2.27 -9.49 4.38
N SER A 169 -1.80 -8.78 5.41
CA SER A 169 -0.59 -9.13 6.18
C SER A 169 -0.85 -10.02 7.39
N GLY A 170 -2.11 -10.44 7.61
CA GLY A 170 -2.49 -11.23 8.78
C GLY A 170 -2.33 -10.51 10.13
N ASN A 171 -2.24 -9.19 10.15
CA ASN A 171 -2.19 -8.39 11.38
C ASN A 171 -2.99 -7.08 11.25
N LEU A 172 -3.40 -6.51 12.39
CA LEU A 172 -4.23 -5.29 12.40
C LEU A 172 -3.45 -3.99 12.26
N LEU A 173 -2.11 -4.01 12.21
CA LEU A 173 -1.29 -2.79 12.22
C LEU A 173 -0.87 -2.34 10.82
N GLY A 174 -0.79 -3.24 9.84
CA GLY A 174 -0.36 -2.93 8.48
C GLY A 174 0.66 -3.96 8.00
N SER A 175 1.70 -3.52 7.29
CA SER A 175 2.81 -4.40 6.93
C SER A 175 3.51 -4.99 8.17
N TRP A 176 4.27 -6.07 7.99
CA TRP A 176 5.10 -6.62 9.09
C TRP A 176 6.14 -5.61 9.60
N ASN A 177 6.61 -4.71 8.75
CA ASN A 177 7.52 -3.63 9.14
C ASN A 177 6.80 -2.60 10.02
N ASP A 178 5.57 -2.18 9.65
CA ASP A 178 4.76 -1.28 10.48
C ASP A 178 4.42 -1.91 11.83
N PHE A 179 4.12 -3.21 11.81
CA PHE A 179 3.89 -4.00 13.02
C PHE A 179 5.11 -3.97 13.94
N ALA A 180 6.31 -4.24 13.41
CA ALA A 180 7.55 -4.19 14.20
C ALA A 180 7.82 -2.78 14.75
N LEU A 181 7.64 -1.73 13.94
CA LEU A 181 7.81 -0.35 14.38
C LEU A 181 6.85 0.01 15.53
N MET A 182 5.60 -0.45 15.48
CA MET A 182 4.63 -0.27 16.56
C MET A 182 4.96 -1.07 17.82
N PHE A 183 5.36 -2.33 17.69
CA PHE A 183 5.73 -3.14 18.85
C PHE A 183 7.03 -2.66 19.50
N GLY A 184 7.96 -2.08 18.74
CA GLY A 184 9.11 -1.37 19.30
C GLY A 184 8.68 -0.24 20.23
N LEU A 185 7.69 0.55 19.84
CA LEU A 185 7.11 1.59 20.69
C LEU A 185 6.40 1.00 21.92
N PHE A 186 5.60 -0.05 21.77
CA PHE A 186 4.88 -0.69 22.88
C PHE A 186 5.80 -1.35 23.91
N VAL A 187 6.92 -1.92 23.47
CA VAL A 187 7.98 -2.44 24.34
C VAL A 187 8.57 -1.32 25.17
N LEU A 188 8.97 -0.21 24.54
CA LEU A 188 9.50 0.96 25.23
C LEU A 188 8.48 1.55 26.23
N LEU A 189 7.21 1.68 25.83
CA LEU A 189 6.14 2.18 26.70
C LEU A 189 5.89 1.27 27.91
N SER A 190 5.96 -0.04 27.71
CA SER A 190 5.82 -1.02 28.79
C SER A 190 6.94 -0.87 29.81
N ILE A 191 8.21 -0.80 29.38
CA ILE A 191 9.36 -0.59 30.26
C ILE A 191 9.22 0.73 31.02
N PHE A 192 8.93 1.81 30.30
CA PHE A 192 8.75 3.13 30.89
C PHE A 192 7.69 3.13 31.99
N SER A 193 6.57 2.45 31.75
CA SER A 193 5.48 2.33 32.71
C SER A 193 5.84 1.48 33.92
N ILE A 194 6.58 0.38 33.72
CA ILE A 194 7.00 -0.52 34.80
C ILE A 194 8.00 0.16 35.73
N ASP A 195 8.94 0.91 35.17
CA ASP A 195 10.05 1.53 35.92
C ASP A 195 9.60 2.79 36.68
N LEU A 196 8.64 3.55 36.14
CA LEU A 196 8.30 4.89 36.66
C LEU A 196 6.91 5.03 37.29
N LEU A 197 5.97 4.10 37.04
CA LEU A 197 4.64 4.15 37.65
C LEU A 197 4.40 3.01 38.62
N LYS A 198 3.94 3.36 39.82
CA LYS A 198 3.29 2.39 40.72
C LYS A 198 1.89 2.08 40.21
N SER A 199 1.79 1.04 39.40
CA SER A 199 0.51 0.55 38.87
C SER A 199 -0.08 -0.55 39.76
N LYS A 200 -1.42 -0.71 39.73
CA LYS A 200 -2.07 -1.86 40.40
C LYS A 200 -1.58 -3.16 39.73
N LEU A 201 -1.57 -4.26 40.49
CA LEU A 201 -1.07 -5.57 40.04
C LEU A 201 -1.57 -5.95 38.63
N ILE A 202 -2.87 -5.79 38.36
CA ILE A 202 -3.47 -6.12 37.06
C ILE A 202 -2.83 -5.34 35.89
N TYR A 203 -2.56 -4.05 36.05
CA TYR A 203 -1.94 -3.23 35.01
C TYR A 203 -0.47 -3.59 34.82
N ARG A 204 0.21 -3.97 35.91
CA ARG A 204 1.60 -4.42 35.85
C ARG A 204 1.74 -5.75 35.11
N ILE A 205 0.80 -6.67 35.31
CA ILE A 205 0.75 -7.94 34.57
C ILE A 205 0.54 -7.67 33.07
N ILE A 206 -0.40 -6.79 32.72
CA ILE A 206 -0.64 -6.38 31.33
C ILE A 206 0.63 -5.80 30.70
N GLN A 207 1.35 -4.93 31.42
CA GLN A 207 2.60 -4.33 30.94
C GLN A 207 3.69 -5.38 30.69
N TYR A 208 3.92 -6.30 31.63
CA TYR A 208 4.89 -7.38 31.43
C TYR A 208 4.49 -8.31 30.28
N PHE A 209 3.20 -8.60 30.13
CA PHE A 209 2.69 -9.42 29.04
C PHE A 209 2.97 -8.78 27.67
N VAL A 210 2.65 -7.50 27.51
CA VAL A 210 2.94 -6.73 26.28
C VAL A 210 4.46 -6.64 26.04
N LEU A 211 5.25 -6.45 27.10
CA LEU A 211 6.71 -6.37 27.01
C LEU A 211 7.32 -7.68 26.48
N VAL A 212 7.01 -8.81 27.11
CA VAL A 212 7.62 -10.11 26.77
C VAL A 212 7.20 -10.55 25.37
N LEU A 213 5.90 -10.50 25.07
CA LEU A 213 5.42 -10.88 23.73
C LEU A 213 5.86 -9.87 22.66
N GLY A 214 5.95 -8.59 23.01
CA GLY A 214 6.45 -7.57 22.10
C GLY A 214 7.90 -7.84 21.70
N ILE A 215 8.79 -8.14 22.66
CA ILE A 215 10.18 -8.52 22.37
C ILE A 215 10.21 -9.79 21.50
N LEU A 216 9.38 -10.79 21.81
CA LEU A 216 9.29 -12.01 21.00
C LEU A 216 8.88 -11.72 19.55
N PHE A 217 7.92 -10.83 19.32
CA PHE A 217 7.55 -10.43 17.96
C PHE A 217 8.68 -9.66 17.25
N LEU A 218 9.43 -8.80 17.95
CA LEU A 218 10.58 -8.12 17.36
C LEU A 218 11.68 -9.11 16.94
N ILE A 219 11.89 -10.17 17.72
CA ILE A 219 12.82 -11.27 17.39
C ILE A 219 12.37 -12.01 16.13
N ILE A 220 11.08 -12.31 16.02
CA ILE A 220 10.51 -13.03 14.87
C ILE A 220 10.63 -12.21 13.59
N ILE A 221 10.30 -10.91 13.64
CA ILE A 221 10.30 -10.06 12.45
C ILE A 221 11.72 -9.62 12.08
N ASN A 222 12.58 -9.44 13.08
CA ASN A 222 14.00 -9.10 12.91
C ASN A 222 14.25 -7.89 11.97
N MET A 223 13.65 -6.74 12.30
CA MET A 223 13.89 -5.50 11.55
C MET A 223 15.05 -4.71 12.18
N PRO A 224 16.22 -4.54 11.53
CA PRO A 224 17.40 -3.89 12.12
C PRO A 224 17.13 -2.46 12.60
N LEU A 225 16.30 -1.71 11.86
CA LEU A 225 15.92 -0.36 12.22
C LEU A 225 15.22 -0.29 13.59
N VAL A 226 14.33 -1.25 13.88
CA VAL A 226 13.58 -1.27 15.14
C VAL A 226 14.52 -1.58 16.30
N TRP A 227 15.44 -2.52 16.14
CA TRP A 227 16.45 -2.82 17.16
C TRP A 227 17.35 -1.63 17.46
N LEU A 228 17.75 -0.87 16.44
CA LEU A 228 18.50 0.36 16.62
C LEU A 228 17.70 1.40 17.43
N LEU A 229 16.43 1.62 17.10
CA LEU A 229 15.59 2.58 17.82
C LEU A 229 15.31 2.13 19.26
N VAL A 230 14.88 0.89 19.46
CA VAL A 230 14.57 0.33 20.77
C VAL A 230 15.81 0.28 21.66
N GLY A 231 16.98 -0.05 21.10
CA GLY A 231 18.26 0.02 21.80
C GLY A 231 18.63 1.45 22.21
N LEU A 232 18.54 2.41 21.28
CA LEU A 232 18.85 3.83 21.55
C LEU A 232 17.94 4.40 22.64
N PHE A 233 16.63 4.23 22.52
CA PHE A 233 15.69 4.69 23.55
C PHE A 233 15.88 3.90 24.85
N GLY A 234 16.16 2.60 24.79
CA GLY A 234 16.49 1.78 25.96
C GLY A 234 17.68 2.34 26.76
N VAL A 235 18.74 2.80 26.09
CA VAL A 235 19.88 3.47 26.74
C VAL A 235 19.43 4.79 27.38
N ILE A 236 18.66 5.61 26.67
CA ILE A 236 18.12 6.87 27.23
C ILE A 236 17.31 6.61 28.50
N LEU A 237 16.45 5.58 28.49
CA LEU A 237 15.64 5.20 29.65
C LEU A 237 16.48 4.68 30.81
N PHE A 238 17.48 3.84 30.52
CA PHE A 238 18.41 3.33 31.51
C PHE A 238 19.15 4.47 32.23
N VAL A 239 19.72 5.40 31.47
CA VAL A 239 20.44 6.58 32.00
C VAL A 239 19.50 7.49 32.78
N TYR A 240 18.30 7.73 32.25
CA TYR A 240 17.29 8.56 32.90
C TYR A 240 16.88 8.00 34.27
N ASN A 241 16.61 6.70 34.36
CA ASN A 241 16.22 6.05 35.61
C ASN A 241 17.32 6.11 36.68
N ILE A 242 18.58 5.94 36.29
CA ILE A 242 19.74 6.08 37.19
C ILE A 242 19.89 7.53 37.65
N SER A 243 19.82 8.48 36.72
CA SER A 243 19.96 9.92 37.03
C SER A 243 18.84 10.42 37.94
N ALA A 244 17.60 9.99 37.71
CA ALA A 244 16.46 10.36 38.54
C ALA A 244 16.62 9.81 39.97
N GLY A 245 17.11 8.55 40.10
CA GLY A 245 17.39 7.92 41.39
C GLY A 245 18.45 8.64 42.23
N HIS A 246 19.44 9.28 41.61
CA HIS A 246 20.47 10.06 42.31
C HIS A 246 20.00 11.46 42.72
N SER A 247 19.00 12.05 42.05
CA SER A 247 18.53 13.41 42.39
C SER A 247 17.69 13.45 43.67
N HIS A 248 16.98 12.36 44.00
CA HIS A 248 16.15 12.27 45.19
C HIS A 248 16.93 11.97 46.48
N SER A 249 18.13 11.40 46.40
CA SER A 249 18.99 11.19 47.58
C SER A 249 19.66 12.49 48.07
N SER A 250 19.72 13.53 47.24
CA SER A 250 20.28 14.85 47.61
C SER A 250 19.28 15.84 48.24
N SER A 251 17.98 15.53 48.23
CA SER A 251 16.91 16.39 48.75
C SER A 251 16.30 15.89 50.07
N GLU A 252 16.95 14.95 50.76
CA GLU A 252 16.49 14.39 52.03
C GLU A 252 17.19 15.05 53.23
N GLN A 253 16.63 16.15 53.72
CA GLN A 253 16.73 16.48 55.15
C GLN A 253 15.40 16.92 55.81
N GLU A 254 14.27 17.04 55.11
CA GLU A 254 13.06 17.63 55.73
C GLU A 254 11.69 16.95 55.50
N SER A 255 11.58 15.76 54.89
CA SER A 255 10.27 15.08 54.75
C SER A 255 10.29 13.62 55.19
N ASN A 256 9.46 13.27 56.20
CA ASN A 256 9.26 11.94 56.78
C ASN A 256 8.54 10.92 55.86
N GLU A 257 8.59 11.06 54.55
CA GLU A 257 8.14 10.02 53.62
C GLU A 257 9.34 9.18 53.20
N LYS A 258 9.32 7.87 53.51
CA LYS A 258 10.42 6.94 53.19
C LYS A 258 10.79 7.02 51.70
N PRO A 259 12.08 7.18 51.34
CA PRO A 259 12.53 7.27 49.96
C PRO A 259 12.11 6.03 49.19
N HIS A 260 11.53 6.23 48.02
CA HIS A 260 11.39 5.17 47.03
C HIS A 260 12.69 5.11 46.23
N ALA A 261 13.62 4.26 46.67
CA ALA A 261 14.72 3.85 45.82
C ALA A 261 14.13 3.14 44.60
N ASN A 262 14.15 3.79 43.43
CA ASN A 262 13.96 3.09 42.18
C ASN A 262 15.10 2.06 42.09
N GLY A 263 14.76 0.78 42.19
CA GLY A 263 15.73 -0.30 42.02
C GLY A 263 16.44 -0.18 40.67
N PHE A 264 17.60 -0.83 40.55
CA PHE A 264 18.38 -0.84 39.32
C PHE A 264 17.49 -1.18 38.09
N PRO A 265 17.53 -0.41 36.98
CA PRO A 265 16.60 -0.55 35.85
C PRO A 265 16.96 -1.76 34.97
N VAL A 266 16.76 -2.96 35.50
CA VAL A 266 17.11 -4.25 34.86
C VAL A 266 16.40 -4.41 33.51
N ALA A 267 15.12 -4.06 33.41
CA ALA A 267 14.35 -4.23 32.17
C ALA A 267 14.93 -3.40 31.02
N SER A 268 15.30 -2.14 31.30
CA SER A 268 15.96 -1.27 30.33
C SER A 268 17.33 -1.82 29.91
N LEU A 269 18.15 -2.31 30.86
CA LEU A 269 19.45 -2.90 30.56
C LEU A 269 19.34 -4.17 29.70
N VAL A 270 18.42 -5.07 30.05
CA VAL A 270 18.17 -6.31 29.31
C VAL A 270 17.74 -5.99 27.88
N LEU A 271 16.87 -5.00 27.68
CA LEU A 271 16.45 -4.57 26.35
C LEU A 271 17.63 -4.06 25.51
N VAL A 272 18.53 -3.27 26.10
CA VAL A 272 19.73 -2.78 25.42
C VAL A 272 20.65 -3.94 25.00
N ILE A 273 20.86 -4.91 25.88
CA ILE A 273 21.68 -6.10 25.58
C ILE A 273 21.05 -6.90 24.44
N ILE A 274 19.74 -7.18 24.50
CA ILE A 274 19.02 -7.88 23.42
C ILE A 274 19.14 -7.11 22.11
N SER A 275 18.91 -5.80 22.13
CA SER A 275 19.00 -4.96 20.94
C SER A 275 20.40 -5.00 20.32
N PHE A 276 21.45 -4.95 21.15
CA PHE A 276 22.84 -5.04 20.68
C PHE A 276 23.16 -6.40 20.04
N ILE A 277 22.67 -7.50 20.63
CA ILE A 277 22.81 -8.85 20.07
C ILE A 277 22.17 -8.93 18.68
N PHE A 278 20.95 -8.38 18.51
CA PHE A 278 20.26 -8.43 17.22
C PHE A 278 20.79 -7.43 16.18
N ILE A 279 21.38 -6.31 16.60
CA ILE A 279 22.07 -5.38 15.69
C ILE A 279 23.32 -6.04 15.09
N ILE A 280 24.11 -6.75 15.90
CA ILE A 280 25.35 -7.42 15.44
C ILE A 280 25.02 -8.75 14.75
N GLY A 281 24.10 -9.52 15.33
CA GLY A 281 23.74 -10.87 14.92
C GLY A 281 22.57 -10.96 13.94
N SER A 282 22.11 -9.85 13.35
CA SER A 282 20.92 -9.81 12.48
C SER A 282 20.97 -10.86 11.38
N ASN A 283 22.13 -10.99 10.74
CA ASN A 283 22.33 -11.85 9.58
C ASN A 283 22.49 -13.33 9.94
N SER A 284 22.83 -13.63 11.20
CA SER A 284 23.03 -15.00 11.66
C SER A 284 21.81 -15.47 12.46
N ILE A 285 21.60 -14.92 13.65
CA ILE A 285 20.57 -15.37 14.59
C ILE A 285 19.19 -14.96 14.08
N GLY A 286 19.05 -13.70 13.66
CA GLY A 286 17.77 -13.16 13.25
C GLY A 286 17.21 -13.83 11.99
N ASN A 287 18.06 -13.99 10.96
CA ASN A 287 17.65 -14.65 9.71
C ASN A 287 17.35 -16.15 9.89
N LEU A 288 18.05 -16.85 10.78
CA LEU A 288 17.73 -18.26 11.08
C LEU A 288 16.32 -18.39 11.67
N ILE A 289 15.95 -17.50 12.58
CA ILE A 289 14.62 -17.49 13.22
C ILE A 289 13.54 -17.10 12.22
N SER A 290 13.75 -16.05 11.42
CA SER A 290 12.76 -15.60 10.44
C SER A 290 12.51 -16.64 9.34
N ASN A 291 13.58 -17.31 8.86
CA ASN A 291 13.49 -18.34 7.85
C ASN A 291 12.78 -19.60 8.36
N TYR A 292 12.96 -19.95 9.63
CA TYR A 292 12.25 -21.08 10.24
C TYR A 292 10.72 -20.84 10.29
N ILE A 293 10.31 -19.58 10.46
CA ILE A 293 8.89 -19.19 10.54
C ILE A 293 8.33 -18.81 9.14
N SER A 294 9.16 -18.81 8.10
CA SER A 294 8.82 -18.40 6.73
C SER A 294 8.22 -16.99 6.63
N LEU A 295 8.51 -16.12 7.59
CA LEU A 295 8.12 -14.71 7.56
C LEU A 295 9.25 -13.92 6.89
N SER A 296 9.21 -13.81 5.57
CA SER A 296 10.07 -12.88 4.83
C SER A 296 9.22 -11.76 4.26
N SER A 297 9.50 -10.52 4.69
CA SER A 297 8.89 -9.31 4.14
C SER A 297 10.01 -8.31 3.90
N PRO A 298 10.77 -8.47 2.79
CA PRO A 298 11.85 -7.55 2.48
C PRO A 298 11.29 -6.13 2.42
N ASP A 299 12.01 -5.18 3.04
CA ASP A 299 11.72 -3.76 2.94
C ASP A 299 12.11 -3.28 1.54
N VAL A 300 11.15 -3.29 0.62
CA VAL A 300 11.35 -2.88 -0.77
C VAL A 300 10.94 -1.42 -0.92
N ARG A 301 11.93 -0.55 -1.06
CA ARG A 301 11.75 0.89 -1.34
C ARG A 301 12.95 1.44 -2.10
N PRO A 302 12.81 2.59 -2.78
CA PRO A 302 13.92 3.21 -3.46
C PRO A 302 15.07 3.54 -2.52
N SER A 303 16.30 3.40 -3.00
CA SER A 303 17.48 3.83 -2.25
C SER A 303 17.46 5.34 -2.05
N PHE A 304 18.10 5.83 -0.97
CA PHE A 304 18.25 7.26 -0.73
C PHE A 304 18.89 8.00 -1.93
N ILE A 305 19.86 7.37 -2.59
CA ILE A 305 20.54 7.93 -3.77
C ILE A 305 19.56 8.10 -4.92
N THR A 306 18.80 7.04 -5.25
CA THR A 306 17.78 7.07 -6.31
C THR A 306 16.72 8.12 -6.02
N THR A 307 16.19 8.15 -4.79
CA THR A 307 15.21 9.16 -4.38
C THR A 307 15.77 10.57 -4.50
N SER A 308 17.02 10.79 -4.11
CA SER A 308 17.67 12.11 -4.21
C SER A 308 17.85 12.57 -5.66
N GLN A 309 18.20 11.66 -6.57
CA GLN A 309 18.30 11.95 -8.00
C GLN A 309 16.95 12.35 -8.61
N ILE A 310 15.89 11.64 -8.24
CA ILE A 310 14.51 11.95 -8.66
C ILE A 310 14.08 13.30 -8.08
N ALA A 311 14.27 13.51 -6.78
CA ALA A 311 13.93 14.76 -6.11
C ALA A 311 14.68 15.96 -6.72
N TYR A 312 15.95 15.79 -7.10
CA TYR A 312 16.73 16.83 -7.79
C TYR A 312 16.10 17.21 -9.15
N LYS A 313 15.67 16.22 -9.94
CA LYS A 313 14.98 16.47 -11.22
C LYS A 313 13.61 17.14 -11.00
N ALA A 314 12.86 16.70 -9.99
CA ALA A 314 11.57 17.29 -9.61
C ALA A 314 11.71 18.78 -9.25
N ILE A 315 12.68 19.11 -8.40
CA ILE A 315 12.95 20.49 -7.97
C ILE A 315 13.45 21.34 -9.13
N LYS A 316 14.25 20.79 -10.06
CA LYS A 316 14.66 21.54 -11.25
C LYS A 316 13.46 21.95 -12.11
N HIS A 317 12.40 21.15 -12.13
CA HIS A 317 11.16 21.49 -12.82
C HIS A 317 10.35 22.53 -12.05
N ASN A 318 10.12 22.34 -10.75
CA ASN A 318 9.37 23.25 -9.88
C ASN A 318 10.04 23.40 -8.50
N PRO A 319 10.93 24.40 -8.31
CA PRO A 319 11.76 24.46 -7.10
C PRO A 319 10.99 24.66 -5.80
N PHE A 320 10.00 25.55 -5.81
CA PHE A 320 9.34 26.00 -4.59
C PHE A 320 8.26 25.04 -4.09
N LEU A 321 7.44 24.50 -5.01
CA LEU A 321 6.23 23.74 -4.70
C LEU A 321 6.32 22.26 -5.10
N GLY A 322 7.39 21.83 -5.78
CA GLY A 322 7.53 20.47 -6.25
C GLY A 322 6.52 20.11 -7.34
N THR A 323 6.28 18.82 -7.50
CA THR A 323 5.37 18.23 -8.52
C THR A 323 3.93 18.06 -8.03
N GLY A 324 3.69 18.33 -6.75
CA GLY A 324 2.40 18.25 -6.06
C GLY A 324 2.37 17.15 -5.00
N PRO A 325 1.61 17.32 -3.89
CA PRO A 325 1.43 16.25 -2.91
C PRO A 325 0.98 14.94 -3.54
N ASN A 326 1.42 13.80 -3.01
CA ASN A 326 1.04 12.46 -3.47
C ASN A 326 1.31 12.15 -4.96
N THR A 327 2.28 12.82 -5.59
CA THR A 327 2.63 12.61 -7.02
C THR A 327 3.98 11.92 -7.25
N PHE A 328 4.65 11.42 -6.22
CA PHE A 328 5.99 10.83 -6.33
C PHE A 328 6.06 9.68 -7.35
N VAL A 329 4.97 8.92 -7.52
CA VAL A 329 4.90 7.87 -8.54
C VAL A 329 5.09 8.40 -9.97
N ILE A 330 4.64 9.62 -10.25
CA ILE A 330 4.81 10.29 -11.55
C ILE A 330 6.28 10.69 -11.74
N ASP A 331 6.91 11.19 -10.68
CA ASP A 331 8.35 11.52 -10.71
C ASP A 331 9.21 10.26 -10.87
N TRP A 332 8.80 9.17 -10.20
CA TRP A 332 9.41 7.86 -10.30
C TRP A 332 9.37 7.36 -11.74
N THR A 333 8.20 7.27 -12.35
CA THR A 333 8.05 6.72 -13.70
C THR A 333 8.77 7.55 -14.76
N MET A 334 8.72 8.88 -14.63
CA MET A 334 9.38 9.80 -15.55
C MET A 334 10.91 9.75 -15.47
N TRP A 335 11.46 9.58 -14.27
CA TRP A 335 12.91 9.75 -14.03
C TRP A 335 13.63 8.52 -13.47
N LYS A 336 12.95 7.36 -13.40
CA LYS A 336 13.51 6.06 -13.01
C LYS A 336 14.83 5.81 -13.75
N PRO A 337 15.95 5.57 -13.05
CA PRO A 337 17.21 5.22 -13.70
C PRO A 337 17.09 3.94 -14.54
N ALA A 338 17.67 3.91 -15.73
CA ALA A 338 17.60 2.76 -16.64
C ALA A 338 18.16 1.46 -16.04
N GLN A 339 19.08 1.56 -15.07
CA GLN A 339 19.63 0.40 -14.36
C GLN A 339 18.55 -0.38 -13.61
N ILE A 340 17.49 0.29 -13.14
CA ILE A 340 16.39 -0.37 -12.41
C ILE A 340 15.62 -1.32 -13.32
N SER A 341 15.55 -1.03 -14.62
CA SER A 341 14.85 -1.87 -15.60
C SER A 341 15.45 -3.28 -15.72
N ASN A 342 16.71 -3.47 -15.31
CA ASN A 342 17.38 -4.77 -15.26
C ASN A 342 17.28 -5.48 -13.89
N THR A 343 16.60 -4.88 -12.91
CA THR A 343 16.39 -5.49 -11.59
C THR A 343 15.09 -6.29 -11.53
N LEU A 344 14.86 -6.99 -10.42
CA LEU A 344 13.59 -7.68 -10.13
C LEU A 344 12.42 -6.70 -9.88
N PHE A 345 12.69 -5.42 -9.63
CA PHE A 345 11.69 -4.40 -9.28
C PHE A 345 11.41 -3.43 -10.44
N TRP A 346 11.69 -3.84 -11.67
CA TRP A 346 11.65 -2.99 -12.87
C TRP A 346 10.24 -2.47 -13.20
N ASP A 347 9.22 -3.27 -12.87
CA ASP A 347 7.78 -3.07 -13.08
C ASP A 347 7.08 -2.46 -11.86
N ILE A 348 7.82 -2.15 -10.78
CA ILE A 348 7.25 -1.56 -9.59
C ILE A 348 7.21 -0.04 -9.71
N ASP A 349 6.00 0.50 -9.56
CA ASP A 349 5.74 1.92 -9.44
C ASP A 349 5.70 2.33 -7.97
N PHE A 350 6.82 2.90 -7.48
CA PHE A 350 6.92 3.31 -6.09
C PHE A 350 6.15 4.61 -5.84
N ASN A 351 5.19 4.56 -4.92
CA ASN A 351 4.41 5.72 -4.48
C ASN A 351 5.16 6.65 -3.50
N SER A 352 6.30 6.20 -2.99
CA SER A 352 7.15 6.95 -2.07
C SER A 352 8.63 6.64 -2.29
N GLY A 353 9.48 7.58 -1.92
CA GLY A 353 10.92 7.43 -1.94
C GLY A 353 11.44 6.67 -0.72
N PHE A 354 12.72 6.89 -0.40
CA PHE A 354 13.40 6.26 0.73
C PHE A 354 12.69 6.51 2.07
N SER A 355 12.17 7.72 2.30
CA SER A 355 11.44 8.08 3.51
C SER A 355 10.34 9.09 3.21
N MET A 356 9.40 9.27 4.15
CA MET A 356 8.33 10.24 3.97
C MET A 356 8.92 11.64 3.83
N PHE A 357 9.91 11.98 4.64
CA PHE A 357 10.62 13.26 4.53
C PHE A 357 11.26 13.49 3.16
N THR A 358 11.97 12.50 2.61
CA THR A 358 12.62 12.62 1.28
C THR A 358 11.60 12.65 0.14
N THR A 359 10.49 11.94 0.29
CA THR A 359 9.36 11.96 -0.66
C THR A 359 8.73 13.35 -0.73
N LEU A 360 8.54 13.99 0.43
CA LEU A 360 7.98 15.33 0.51
C LEU A 360 8.89 16.40 -0.10
N PHE A 361 10.20 16.17 -0.09
CA PHE A 361 11.17 17.05 -0.74
C PHE A 361 10.96 17.11 -2.26
N ALA A 362 10.67 15.97 -2.90
CA ALA A 362 10.35 15.90 -4.32
C ALA A 362 8.96 16.49 -4.63
N THR A 363 7.96 16.10 -3.85
CA THR A 363 6.54 16.36 -4.16
C THR A 363 6.07 17.76 -3.77
N VAL A 364 6.51 18.30 -2.63
CA VAL A 364 6.05 19.61 -2.12
C VAL A 364 7.16 20.67 -2.19
N GLY A 365 8.31 20.30 -2.77
CA GLY A 365 9.43 21.19 -3.04
C GLY A 365 10.09 21.78 -1.78
N VAL A 366 10.88 22.84 -1.99
CA VAL A 366 11.67 23.46 -0.93
C VAL A 366 10.79 24.09 0.15
N LEU A 367 9.65 24.72 -0.21
CA LEU A 367 8.76 25.33 0.79
C LEU A 367 8.12 24.28 1.69
N GLY A 368 7.67 23.15 1.13
CA GLY A 368 7.15 22.03 1.90
C GLY A 368 8.17 21.49 2.89
N ALA A 369 9.39 21.24 2.41
CA ALA A 369 10.48 20.77 3.26
C ALA A 369 10.85 21.75 4.38
N LEU A 370 10.98 23.04 4.07
CA LEU A 370 11.27 24.09 5.05
C LEU A 370 10.17 24.22 6.10
N SER A 371 8.91 24.03 5.73
CA SER A 371 7.80 24.09 6.69
C SER A 371 7.88 22.98 7.75
N ILE A 372 8.24 21.78 7.34
CA ILE A 372 8.42 20.63 8.24
C ILE A 372 9.68 20.82 9.09
N LEU A 373 10.78 21.28 8.49
CA LEU A 373 12.00 21.57 9.25
C LEU A 373 11.78 22.68 10.28
N ALA A 374 11.04 23.74 9.94
CA ALA A 374 10.67 24.79 10.88
C ALA A 374 9.79 24.25 12.01
N PHE A 375 8.79 23.42 11.70
CA PHE A 375 7.97 22.72 12.69
C PHE A 375 8.84 21.88 13.63
N LEU A 376 9.70 21.03 13.09
CA LEU A 376 10.59 20.15 13.86
C LEU A 376 11.59 20.94 14.71
N PHE A 377 12.13 22.05 14.19
CA PHE A 377 13.03 22.92 14.94
C PHE A 377 12.35 23.52 16.18
N VAL A 378 11.14 24.08 16.03
CA VAL A 378 10.37 24.58 17.17
C VAL A 378 9.95 23.45 18.09
N PHE A 379 9.63 22.27 17.54
CA PHE A 379 9.31 21.09 18.31
C PHE A 379 10.47 20.69 19.23
N ILE A 380 11.71 20.66 18.73
CA ILE A 380 12.92 20.38 19.53
C ILE A 380 13.07 21.41 20.67
N ILE A 381 12.78 22.69 20.43
CA ILE A 381 12.78 23.71 21.51
C ILE A 381 11.76 23.35 22.60
N ARG A 382 10.57 22.87 22.22
CA ARG A 382 9.55 22.42 23.18
C ARG A 382 9.96 21.14 23.90
N ILE A 383 10.68 20.23 23.25
CA ILE A 383 11.28 19.06 23.92
C ILE A 383 12.24 19.51 25.03
N ILE A 384 13.17 20.41 24.71
CA ILE A 384 14.15 20.91 25.69
C ILE A 384 13.45 21.60 26.87
N GLN A 385 12.42 22.41 26.60
CA GLN A 385 11.63 23.05 27.65
C GLN A 385 10.90 22.03 28.53
N SER A 386 10.27 21.03 27.91
CA SER A 386 9.59 19.95 28.61
C SER A 386 10.54 19.14 29.49
N LEU A 387 11.74 18.82 29.02
CA LEU A 387 12.78 18.13 29.80
C LEU A 387 13.17 18.95 31.05
N LYS A 388 13.36 20.27 30.90
CA LYS A 388 13.69 21.15 32.05
C LYS A 388 12.61 21.16 33.15
N ILE A 389 11.35 20.92 32.79
CA ILE A 389 10.23 20.85 33.72
C ILE A 389 10.11 19.45 34.32
N ALA A 390 10.34 18.43 33.49
CA ALA A 390 10.24 17.02 33.87
C ALA A 390 11.14 16.69 35.07
N PHE A 391 12.36 17.24 35.13
CA PHE A 391 13.29 17.00 36.24
C PHE A 391 12.93 17.66 37.59
N LYS A 392 11.81 18.38 37.70
CA LYS A 392 11.47 19.16 38.91
C LYS A 392 10.31 18.62 39.75
N ASP A 393 9.42 17.76 39.23
CA ASP A 393 8.16 17.35 39.89
C ASP A 393 7.79 15.86 39.61
N GLY A 394 7.02 15.21 40.51
CA GLY A 394 6.62 13.79 40.52
C GLY A 394 5.79 13.23 39.33
N VAL A 395 4.63 12.59 39.56
CA VAL A 395 3.86 11.75 38.57
C VAL A 395 3.64 12.40 37.19
N LEU A 396 3.62 13.73 37.08
CA LEU A 396 3.50 14.43 35.80
C LEU A 396 4.74 14.31 34.90
N ASN A 397 5.91 14.06 35.47
CA ASN A 397 7.15 13.77 34.76
C ASN A 397 7.01 12.51 33.88
N TYR A 398 6.32 11.48 34.40
CA TYR A 398 6.00 10.30 33.60
C TYR A 398 5.25 10.66 32.31
N PHE A 399 4.23 11.51 32.38
CA PHE A 399 3.46 11.90 31.19
C PHE A 399 4.30 12.72 30.20
N ILE A 400 5.14 13.63 30.70
CA ILE A 400 6.03 14.41 29.84
C ILE A 400 6.99 13.46 29.10
N MET A 401 7.70 12.61 29.84
CA MET A 401 8.73 11.74 29.27
C MET A 401 8.15 10.66 28.35
N THR A 402 6.99 10.07 28.67
CA THR A 402 6.30 9.14 27.75
C THR A 402 5.85 9.85 26.48
N THR A 403 5.27 11.05 26.58
CA THR A 403 4.90 11.85 25.40
C THR A 403 6.11 12.20 24.56
N LEU A 404 7.24 12.59 25.19
CA LEU A 404 8.50 12.85 24.49
C LEU A 404 9.05 11.62 23.77
N MET A 405 9.00 10.45 24.42
CA MET A 405 9.45 9.19 23.82
C MET A 405 8.60 8.81 22.61
N VAL A 406 7.26 8.83 22.74
CA VAL A 406 6.34 8.52 21.63
C VAL A 406 6.57 9.48 20.47
N SER A 407 6.62 10.78 20.75
CA SER A 407 6.77 11.79 19.71
C SER A 407 8.13 11.71 19.00
N LEU A 408 9.24 11.59 19.74
CA LEU A 408 10.58 11.45 19.15
C LEU A 408 10.69 10.17 18.32
N TYR A 409 10.22 9.04 18.84
CA TYR A 409 10.24 7.76 18.13
C TYR A 409 9.49 7.87 16.79
N SER A 410 8.27 8.43 16.80
CA SER A 410 7.46 8.58 15.59
C SER A 410 8.06 9.60 14.60
N TRP A 411 8.62 10.72 15.06
CA TRP A 411 9.27 11.70 14.18
C TRP A 411 10.59 11.21 13.59
N ILE A 412 11.37 10.42 14.33
CA ILE A 412 12.57 9.77 13.77
C ILE A 412 12.17 8.83 12.62
N ILE A 413 11.12 8.02 12.82
CA ILE A 413 10.60 7.13 11.78
C ILE A 413 10.10 7.92 10.56
N PHE A 414 9.43 9.05 10.75
CA PHE A 414 9.04 9.94 9.64
C PHE A 414 10.23 10.41 8.78
N ILE A 415 11.38 10.64 9.41
CA ILE A 415 12.58 11.14 8.71
C ILE A 415 13.29 10.02 7.94
N ILE A 416 13.35 8.80 8.49
CA ILE A 416 14.20 7.71 7.97
C ILE A 416 13.42 6.55 7.34
N TYR A 417 12.09 6.57 7.41
CA TYR A 417 11.19 5.53 6.91
C TYR A 417 9.90 6.13 6.32
N ASN A 418 9.05 5.28 5.74
CA ASN A 418 7.71 5.60 5.26
C ASN A 418 6.67 5.13 6.28
N PRO A 419 6.38 5.91 7.34
CA PRO A 419 5.39 5.53 8.34
C PRO A 419 3.98 5.43 7.75
N ASN A 420 3.23 4.42 8.19
CA ASN A 420 1.79 4.38 7.97
C ASN A 420 1.04 5.46 8.78
N ILE A 421 -0.27 5.58 8.51
CA ILE A 421 -1.14 6.57 9.16
C ILE A 421 -1.15 6.46 10.70
N LEU A 422 -1.00 5.26 11.28
CA LEU A 422 -1.04 5.07 12.73
C LEU A 422 0.16 5.73 13.42
N MET A 423 1.35 5.55 12.86
CA MET A 423 2.56 6.20 13.38
C MET A 423 2.46 7.72 13.26
N LEU A 424 1.85 8.24 12.19
CA LEU A 424 1.64 9.68 12.02
C LEU A 424 0.62 10.24 12.99
N ILE A 425 -0.49 9.53 13.24
CA ILE A 425 -1.45 9.92 14.27
C ILE A 425 -0.74 10.01 15.61
N LEU A 426 0.14 9.06 15.94
CA LEU A 426 0.94 9.13 17.17
C LEU A 426 1.90 10.32 17.16
N ALA A 427 2.63 10.59 16.06
CA ALA A 427 3.52 11.74 15.96
C ALA A 427 2.79 13.07 16.21
N PHE A 428 1.68 13.30 15.50
CA PHE A 428 0.90 14.53 15.57
C PHE A 428 0.13 14.65 16.89
N SER A 429 -0.55 13.60 17.35
CA SER A 429 -1.28 13.64 18.63
C SER A 429 -0.35 13.83 19.83
N SER A 430 0.77 13.12 19.89
CA SER A 430 1.75 13.27 20.99
C SER A 430 2.43 14.64 20.98
N SER A 431 2.73 15.20 19.81
CA SER A 431 3.23 16.58 19.69
C SER A 431 2.21 17.59 20.20
N GLY A 432 0.92 17.38 19.92
CA GLY A 432 -0.16 18.20 20.44
C GLY A 432 -0.31 18.07 21.96
N ILE A 433 -0.30 16.83 22.48
CA ILE A 433 -0.32 16.54 23.92
C ILE A 433 0.82 17.25 24.65
N LEU A 434 2.02 17.29 24.08
CA LEU A 434 3.16 18.00 24.67
C LEU A 434 2.84 19.48 24.90
N ILE A 435 2.22 20.15 23.92
CA ILE A 435 1.75 21.53 24.06
C ILE A 435 0.69 21.62 25.16
N GLY A 436 -0.27 20.68 25.18
CA GLY A 436 -1.31 20.61 26.21
C GLY A 436 -0.74 20.51 27.64
N ILE A 437 0.30 19.71 27.84
CA ILE A 437 1.01 19.58 29.12
C ILE A 437 1.69 20.91 29.51
N LEU A 438 2.35 21.59 28.55
CA LEU A 438 3.03 22.86 28.80
C LEU A 438 2.04 24.00 29.13
N ILE A 439 0.83 23.97 28.58
CA ILE A 439 -0.26 24.88 28.97
C ILE A 439 -0.73 24.56 30.39
N TYR A 440 -0.94 23.28 30.71
CA TYR A 440 -1.34 22.86 32.05
C TYR A 440 -0.33 23.30 33.11
N LYS A 441 0.97 23.24 32.79
CA LYS A 441 2.07 23.76 33.64
C LYS A 441 2.25 25.28 33.58
N ARG A 442 1.38 26.02 32.87
CA ARG A 442 1.39 27.48 32.70
C ARG A 442 2.69 28.04 32.08
N VAL A 443 3.38 27.22 31.30
CA VAL A 443 4.61 27.61 30.57
C VAL A 443 4.25 28.30 29.26
N ILE A 444 3.19 27.83 28.62
CA ILE A 444 2.63 28.43 27.41
C ILE A 444 1.31 29.12 27.78
N PRO A 445 1.15 30.42 27.49
CA PRO A 445 -0.11 31.11 27.71
C PRO A 445 -1.15 30.73 26.65
N THR A 446 -2.43 30.83 27.00
CA THR A 446 -3.55 30.74 26.07
C THR A 446 -4.00 32.14 25.67
N ASN A 447 -4.30 32.35 24.38
CA ASN A 447 -4.99 33.55 23.93
C ASN A 447 -6.50 33.31 24.07
N GLU A 448 -7.18 34.21 24.78
CA GLU A 448 -8.64 34.27 24.83
C GLU A 448 -9.11 35.45 23.98
N ALA A 449 -9.79 35.16 22.87
CA ALA A 449 -10.42 36.17 22.03
C ALA A 449 -11.93 36.01 22.13
N SER A 450 -12.57 36.84 22.96
CA SER A 450 -14.03 36.93 23.00
C SER A 450 -14.52 37.78 21.84
N PHE A 451 -15.48 37.27 21.08
CA PHE A 451 -16.05 37.97 19.95
C PHE A 451 -17.45 38.53 20.21
N LEU A 452 -18.10 38.14 21.32
CA LEU A 452 -19.44 38.62 21.71
C LEU A 452 -19.46 40.07 22.24
N ASN A 453 -18.29 40.66 22.50
CA ASN A 453 -18.19 41.99 23.12
C ASN A 453 -18.49 43.14 22.15
N ASP A 454 -18.26 42.95 20.84
CA ASP A 454 -18.51 43.95 19.79
C ASP A 454 -19.38 43.34 18.69
N PRO A 455 -20.58 43.88 18.40
CA PRO A 455 -21.49 43.37 17.38
C PRO A 455 -20.83 43.15 15.99
N ARG A 456 -19.88 44.01 15.60
CA ARG A 456 -19.19 43.87 14.29
C ARG A 456 -18.29 42.65 14.28
N ASN A 457 -17.46 42.49 15.31
CA ASN A 457 -16.57 41.34 15.45
C ASN A 457 -17.36 40.05 15.72
N SER A 458 -18.50 40.14 16.41
CA SER A 458 -19.42 39.03 16.65
C SER A 458 -19.92 38.47 15.33
N PHE A 459 -20.43 39.32 14.44
CA PHE A 459 -20.97 38.89 13.15
C PHE A 459 -19.93 38.13 12.31
N PHE A 460 -18.75 38.71 12.09
CA PHE A 460 -17.71 38.07 11.29
C PHE A 460 -17.14 36.79 11.93
N SER A 461 -16.99 36.77 13.25
CA SER A 461 -16.49 35.57 13.96
C SER A 461 -17.50 34.42 13.93
N ILE A 462 -18.79 34.72 14.10
CA ILE A 462 -19.87 33.74 13.98
C ILE A 462 -19.96 33.22 12.54
N LEU A 463 -19.95 34.11 11.54
CA LEU A 463 -19.96 33.73 10.13
C LEU A 463 -18.78 32.81 9.80
N PHE A 464 -17.58 33.18 10.24
CA PHE A 464 -16.38 32.37 10.05
C PHE A 464 -16.50 30.98 10.71
N LEU A 465 -17.00 30.90 11.94
CA LEU A 465 -17.27 29.62 12.61
C LEU A 465 -18.28 28.77 11.86
N VAL A 466 -19.37 29.36 11.38
CA VAL A 466 -20.39 28.65 10.60
C VAL A 466 -19.79 28.11 9.31
N VAL A 467 -18.95 28.88 8.61
CA VAL A 467 -18.24 28.42 7.41
C VAL A 467 -17.29 27.26 7.75
N LEU A 468 -16.54 27.33 8.84
CA LEU A 468 -15.68 26.24 9.28
C LEU A 468 -16.47 24.97 9.65
N MET A 469 -17.63 25.13 10.28
CA MET A 469 -18.54 24.03 10.59
C MET A 469 -19.08 23.39 9.30
N MET A 470 -19.59 24.17 8.36
CA MET A 470 -20.04 23.67 7.06
C MET A 470 -18.92 22.99 6.29
N SER A 471 -17.71 23.55 6.32
CA SER A 471 -16.51 22.95 5.72
C SER A 471 -16.22 21.59 6.34
N SER A 472 -16.25 21.45 7.66
CA SER A 472 -16.02 20.16 8.33
C SER A 472 -17.07 19.10 7.96
N ILE A 473 -18.33 19.48 7.78
CA ILE A 473 -19.41 18.58 7.31
C ILE A 473 -19.15 18.17 5.86
N SER A 474 -18.82 19.13 4.99
CA SER A 474 -18.50 18.88 3.58
C SER A 474 -17.30 17.95 3.43
N LEU A 475 -16.23 18.15 4.20
CA LEU A 475 -15.08 17.22 4.22
C LEU A 475 -15.50 15.82 4.68
N THR A 476 -16.35 15.72 5.71
CA THR A 476 -16.87 14.42 6.16
C THR A 476 -17.60 13.71 5.03
N TYR A 477 -18.46 14.43 4.30
CA TYR A 477 -19.22 13.90 3.17
C TYR A 477 -18.30 13.41 2.04
N VAL A 478 -17.28 14.17 1.66
CA VAL A 478 -16.29 13.76 0.63
C VAL A 478 -15.59 12.45 1.01
N TYR A 479 -15.15 12.31 2.27
CA TYR A 479 -14.52 11.06 2.71
C TYR A 479 -15.51 9.87 2.77
N VAL A 480 -16.79 10.13 3.04
CA VAL A 480 -17.84 9.11 2.96
C VAL A 480 -18.06 8.65 1.53
N GLU A 481 -18.28 9.57 0.59
CA GLU A 481 -18.44 9.23 -0.84
C GLU A 481 -17.25 8.42 -1.35
N LYS A 482 -16.04 8.87 -1.02
CA LYS A 482 -14.81 8.19 -1.42
C LYS A 482 -14.72 6.76 -0.90
N PHE A 483 -15.04 6.54 0.36
CA PHE A 483 -15.00 5.21 0.95
C PHE A 483 -16.09 4.29 0.39
N VAL A 484 -17.31 4.81 0.20
CA VAL A 484 -18.41 4.06 -0.42
C VAL A 484 -18.07 3.71 -1.87
N SER A 485 -17.49 4.64 -2.61
CA SER A 485 -16.99 4.42 -3.97
C SER A 485 -15.95 3.28 -4.01
N LEU A 486 -14.98 3.28 -3.09
CA LEU A 486 -13.99 2.21 -2.98
C LEU A 486 -14.63 0.84 -2.69
N ILE A 487 -15.69 0.79 -1.88
CA ILE A 487 -16.46 -0.45 -1.65
C ILE A 487 -17.10 -0.94 -2.96
N TYR A 488 -17.75 -0.06 -3.72
CA TYR A 488 -18.34 -0.42 -5.00
C TYR A 488 -17.29 -0.91 -5.99
N TYR A 489 -16.18 -0.18 -6.12
CA TYR A 489 -15.06 -0.56 -6.99
C TYR A 489 -14.48 -1.92 -6.62
N SER A 490 -14.17 -2.13 -5.33
CA SER A 490 -13.62 -3.39 -4.85
C SER A 490 -14.54 -4.60 -5.08
N LYS A 491 -15.86 -4.40 -5.10
CA LYS A 491 -16.83 -5.44 -5.47
C LYS A 491 -16.89 -5.71 -6.97
N GLY A 492 -16.69 -4.68 -7.80
CA GLY A 492 -16.70 -4.80 -9.26
C GLY A 492 -15.48 -5.55 -9.80
N VAL A 493 -14.30 -5.32 -9.24
CA VAL A 493 -13.04 -5.91 -9.75
C VAL A 493 -12.96 -7.45 -9.62
N VAL A 494 -13.84 -8.10 -8.85
CA VAL A 494 -13.83 -9.56 -8.57
C VAL A 494 -14.58 -10.37 -9.65
N ALA A 495 -14.77 -9.83 -10.85
CA ALA A 495 -15.57 -10.47 -11.88
C ALA A 495 -14.83 -11.63 -12.58
N ASN A 496 -15.57 -12.72 -12.85
CA ASN A 496 -15.11 -13.78 -13.73
C ASN A 496 -15.14 -13.29 -15.18
N VAL A 497 -13.97 -13.13 -15.78
CA VAL A 497 -13.79 -12.57 -17.13
C VAL A 497 -14.43 -13.44 -18.22
N ASN A 498 -14.68 -14.72 -17.95
CA ASN A 498 -15.28 -15.65 -18.91
C ASN A 498 -16.81 -15.72 -18.85
N ASP A 499 -17.45 -14.92 -17.99
CA ASP A 499 -18.90 -14.95 -17.76
C ASP A 499 -19.51 -13.56 -17.97
N ILE A 500 -20.42 -13.47 -18.95
CA ILE A 500 -21.03 -12.20 -19.33
C ILE A 500 -21.89 -11.60 -18.21
N ASP A 501 -22.59 -12.44 -17.44
CA ASP A 501 -23.40 -11.97 -16.31
C ASP A 501 -22.51 -11.43 -15.18
N SER A 502 -21.32 -11.99 -15.01
CA SER A 502 -20.34 -11.49 -14.06
C SER A 502 -19.75 -10.15 -14.51
N LEU A 503 -19.50 -9.96 -15.80
CA LEU A 503 -19.00 -8.70 -16.36
C LEU A 503 -20.05 -7.59 -16.28
N SER A 504 -21.32 -7.88 -16.58
CA SER A 504 -22.41 -6.92 -16.42
C SER A 504 -22.58 -6.46 -14.96
N LYS A 505 -22.42 -7.38 -13.99
CA LYS A 505 -22.40 -7.00 -12.56
C LYS A 505 -21.19 -6.12 -12.23
N SER A 506 -20.03 -6.40 -12.82
CA SER A 506 -18.83 -5.57 -12.68
C SER A 506 -19.07 -4.16 -13.18
N GLU A 507 -19.62 -4.02 -14.38
CA GLU A 507 -19.95 -2.76 -15.01
C GLU A 507 -20.83 -1.90 -14.10
N VAL A 508 -21.91 -2.47 -13.57
CA VAL A 508 -22.84 -1.76 -12.67
C VAL A 508 -22.11 -1.31 -11.39
N MET A 509 -21.30 -2.18 -10.78
CA MET A 509 -20.57 -1.84 -9.56
C MET A 509 -19.52 -0.75 -9.79
N ILE A 510 -18.73 -0.84 -10.86
CA ILE A 510 -17.71 0.16 -11.20
C ILE A 510 -18.37 1.49 -11.60
N SER A 511 -19.49 1.44 -12.35
CA SER A 511 -20.25 2.64 -12.70
C SER A 511 -20.80 3.35 -11.45
N ASN A 512 -21.33 2.60 -10.48
CA ASN A 512 -21.75 3.15 -9.19
C ASN A 512 -20.57 3.73 -8.37
N ALA A 513 -19.36 3.18 -8.52
CA ALA A 513 -18.18 3.78 -7.92
C ALA A 513 -17.84 5.13 -8.58
N ILE A 514 -17.93 5.21 -9.90
CA ILE A 514 -17.62 6.41 -10.71
C ILE A 514 -18.60 7.56 -10.45
N THR A 515 -19.87 7.27 -10.19
CA THR A 515 -20.86 8.33 -9.85
C THR A 515 -20.52 9.04 -8.54
N LEU A 516 -19.88 8.33 -7.61
CA LEU A 516 -19.45 8.85 -6.31
C LEU A 516 -18.04 9.46 -6.33
N ASP A 517 -17.10 8.82 -7.03
CA ASP A 517 -15.72 9.29 -7.17
C ASP A 517 -15.18 9.05 -8.58
N LYS A 518 -14.86 10.13 -9.29
CA LYS A 518 -14.42 10.10 -10.69
C LYS A 518 -12.91 9.81 -10.79
N ASN A 519 -12.52 8.58 -10.46
CA ASN A 519 -11.14 8.13 -10.40
C ASN A 519 -10.66 7.51 -11.74
N ASP A 520 -9.43 7.82 -12.17
CA ASP A 520 -8.85 7.28 -13.41
C ASP A 520 -8.72 5.75 -13.39
N SER A 521 -8.40 5.15 -12.24
CA SER A 521 -8.30 3.69 -12.13
C SER A 521 -9.64 2.98 -12.37
N TYR A 522 -10.75 3.61 -11.98
CA TYR A 522 -12.09 3.03 -12.17
C TYR A 522 -12.47 3.04 -13.66
N TYR A 523 -12.18 4.13 -14.35
CA TYR A 523 -12.37 4.23 -15.80
C TYR A 523 -11.49 3.24 -16.58
N ARG A 524 -10.23 3.03 -16.16
CA ARG A 524 -9.38 1.97 -16.75
C ARG A 524 -10.03 0.60 -16.57
N SER A 525 -10.40 0.23 -15.35
CA SER A 525 -11.05 -1.06 -15.09
C SER A 525 -12.37 -1.22 -15.88
N LEU A 526 -13.17 -0.16 -15.97
CA LEU A 526 -14.41 -0.18 -16.74
C LEU A 526 -14.16 -0.41 -18.24
N SER A 527 -13.16 0.26 -18.81
CA SER A 527 -12.79 0.03 -20.22
C SER A 527 -12.34 -1.41 -20.49
N GLN A 528 -11.65 -2.04 -19.53
CA GLN A 528 -11.24 -3.44 -19.64
C GLN A 528 -12.42 -4.40 -19.51
N VAL A 529 -13.43 -4.08 -18.69
CA VAL A 529 -14.70 -4.83 -18.66
C VAL A 529 -15.33 -4.84 -20.04
N TYR A 530 -15.44 -3.67 -20.69
CA TYR A 530 -16.00 -3.58 -22.05
C TYR A 530 -15.17 -4.33 -23.09
N VAL A 531 -13.84 -4.29 -23.05
CA VAL A 531 -12.98 -5.08 -23.96
C VAL A 531 -13.22 -6.59 -23.80
N ASN A 532 -13.37 -7.06 -22.56
CA ASN A 532 -13.68 -8.46 -22.29
C ASN A 532 -15.09 -8.83 -22.80
N GLU A 533 -16.08 -7.95 -22.62
CA GLU A 533 -17.43 -8.16 -23.15
C GLU A 533 -17.46 -8.19 -24.68
N ILE A 534 -16.71 -7.31 -25.36
CA ILE A 534 -16.53 -7.34 -26.83
C ILE A 534 -16.06 -8.72 -27.27
N SER A 535 -15.05 -9.26 -26.59
CA SER A 535 -14.47 -10.56 -26.91
C SER A 535 -15.46 -11.71 -26.73
N LEU A 536 -16.32 -11.67 -25.71
CA LEU A 536 -17.35 -12.69 -25.49
C LEU A 536 -18.53 -12.55 -26.47
N VAL A 537 -19.01 -11.33 -26.69
CA VAL A 537 -20.13 -11.06 -27.60
C VAL A 537 -19.77 -11.39 -29.04
N ALA A 538 -18.55 -11.04 -29.48
CA ALA A 538 -18.07 -11.37 -30.83
C ALA A 538 -18.00 -12.89 -31.09
N ASN A 539 -17.80 -13.69 -30.04
CA ASN A 539 -17.73 -15.16 -30.14
C ASN A 539 -19.10 -15.84 -29.95
N ASN A 540 -20.17 -15.09 -29.69
CA ASN A 540 -21.49 -15.65 -29.42
C ASN A 540 -22.28 -15.93 -30.71
N LYS A 541 -22.39 -17.22 -31.07
CA LYS A 541 -23.09 -17.69 -32.27
C LYS A 541 -24.62 -17.62 -32.19
N ASN A 542 -25.20 -17.28 -31.04
CA ASN A 542 -26.65 -17.33 -30.81
C ASN A 542 -27.37 -15.99 -31.07
N LEU A 543 -26.64 -14.91 -31.35
CA LEU A 543 -27.20 -13.57 -31.60
C LEU A 543 -27.53 -13.38 -33.09
N SER A 544 -28.57 -12.59 -33.38
CA SER A 544 -28.84 -12.16 -34.76
C SER A 544 -27.78 -11.16 -35.23
N GLU A 545 -27.49 -11.11 -36.53
CA GLU A 545 -26.44 -10.23 -37.07
C GLU A 545 -26.66 -8.74 -36.72
N ASP A 546 -27.91 -8.26 -36.76
CA ASP A 546 -28.25 -6.87 -36.41
C ASP A 546 -28.05 -6.57 -34.92
N THR A 547 -28.38 -7.52 -34.03
CA THR A 547 -28.20 -7.35 -32.58
C THR A 547 -26.73 -7.46 -32.19
N LEU A 548 -25.98 -8.33 -32.86
CA LEU A 548 -24.54 -8.45 -32.69
C LEU A 548 -23.83 -7.15 -33.09
N LYS A 549 -24.13 -6.63 -34.29
CA LYS A 549 -23.52 -5.40 -34.79
C LYS A 549 -23.81 -4.19 -33.91
N SER A 550 -25.06 -4.00 -33.48
CA SER A 550 -25.44 -2.89 -32.60
C SER A 550 -24.79 -2.99 -31.21
N SER A 551 -24.78 -4.19 -30.61
CA SER A 551 -24.15 -4.41 -29.30
C SER A 551 -22.64 -4.19 -29.35
N LEU A 552 -21.96 -4.70 -30.38
CA LEU A 552 -20.52 -4.47 -30.56
C LEU A 552 -20.23 -2.99 -30.77
N GLN A 553 -21.00 -2.28 -31.60
CA GLN A 553 -20.80 -0.85 -31.80
C GLN A 553 -20.96 -0.04 -30.50
N GLN A 554 -21.93 -0.40 -29.67
CA GLN A 554 -22.11 0.22 -28.35
C GLN A 554 -20.91 -0.04 -27.43
N LEU A 555 -20.48 -1.30 -27.30
CA LEU A 555 -19.37 -1.67 -26.44
C LEU A 555 -18.05 -1.03 -26.88
N VAL A 556 -17.81 -0.94 -28.19
CA VAL A 556 -16.66 -0.23 -28.76
C VAL A 556 -16.66 1.22 -28.31
N ASN A 557 -17.78 1.94 -28.46
CA ASN A 557 -17.91 3.33 -28.04
C ASN A 557 -17.66 3.48 -26.52
N LEU A 558 -18.28 2.62 -25.70
CA LEU A 558 -18.13 2.66 -24.24
C LEU A 558 -16.70 2.37 -23.78
N SER A 559 -16.01 1.42 -24.42
CA SER A 559 -14.60 1.10 -24.12
C SER A 559 -13.67 2.28 -24.42
N GLN A 560 -13.84 2.93 -25.58
CA GLN A 560 -13.06 4.08 -26.00
C GLN A 560 -13.35 5.31 -25.14
N GLU A 561 -14.63 5.58 -24.83
CA GLU A 561 -15.04 6.68 -23.98
C GLU A 561 -14.45 6.52 -22.58
N SER A 562 -14.60 5.34 -21.98
CA SER A 562 -14.07 5.05 -20.64
C SER A 562 -12.55 5.19 -20.59
N ALA A 563 -11.82 4.67 -21.58
CA ALA A 563 -10.38 4.80 -21.64
C ALA A 563 -9.92 6.27 -21.83
N THR A 564 -10.63 7.03 -22.66
CA THR A 564 -10.38 8.47 -22.87
C THR A 564 -10.67 9.27 -21.59
N LEU A 565 -11.74 8.92 -20.87
CA LEU A 565 -12.06 9.52 -19.58
C LEU A 565 -10.97 9.24 -18.56
N ALA A 566 -10.40 8.03 -18.51
CA ALA A 566 -9.25 7.73 -17.64
C ALA A 566 -8.07 8.68 -17.90
N VAL A 567 -7.71 8.88 -19.18
CA VAL A 567 -6.67 9.85 -19.58
C VAL A 567 -7.03 11.27 -19.16
N SER A 568 -8.27 11.71 -19.38
CA SER A 568 -8.72 13.07 -19.03
C SER A 568 -8.64 13.35 -17.52
N ARG A 569 -8.83 12.32 -16.67
CA ARG A 569 -8.78 12.44 -15.21
C ARG A 569 -7.36 12.56 -14.68
N ASN A 570 -6.42 11.85 -15.28
CA ASN A 570 -5.03 11.90 -14.87
C ASN A 570 -4.09 11.76 -16.09
N PRO A 571 -3.83 12.87 -16.81
CA PRO A 571 -3.07 12.87 -18.07
C PRO A 571 -1.56 12.72 -17.87
N LYS A 572 -1.09 12.60 -16.63
CA LYS A 572 0.33 12.35 -16.32
C LYS A 572 0.60 10.93 -15.82
N ASN A 573 -0.45 10.12 -15.71
CA ASN A 573 -0.31 8.70 -15.39
C ASN A 573 -0.19 7.89 -16.68
N TYR A 574 1.02 7.37 -16.96
CA TYR A 574 1.31 6.60 -18.17
C TYR A 574 0.41 5.36 -18.32
N LEU A 575 -0.06 4.78 -17.21
CA LEU A 575 -0.98 3.63 -17.23
C LEU A 575 -2.32 3.94 -17.90
N ASN A 576 -2.77 5.20 -17.89
CA ASN A 576 -3.98 5.59 -18.63
C ASN A 576 -3.77 5.54 -20.14
N TYR A 577 -2.57 5.89 -20.60
CA TYR A 577 -2.22 5.82 -22.01
C TYR A 577 -1.89 4.40 -22.46
N ILE A 578 -1.29 3.56 -21.61
CA ILE A 578 -1.18 2.12 -21.88
C ILE A 578 -2.58 1.54 -22.06
N ASN A 579 -3.48 1.76 -21.10
CA ASN A 579 -4.84 1.25 -21.17
C ASN A 579 -5.60 1.74 -22.41
N LEU A 580 -5.46 3.02 -22.77
CA LEU A 580 -6.05 3.56 -24.00
C LEU A 580 -5.47 2.89 -25.25
N GLY A 581 -4.15 2.68 -25.27
CA GLY A 581 -3.46 1.95 -26.34
C GLY A 581 -3.93 0.50 -26.44
N ASP A 582 -4.08 -0.20 -25.32
CA ASP A 582 -4.54 -1.59 -25.25
C ASP A 582 -5.98 -1.72 -25.76
N VAL A 583 -6.87 -0.80 -25.37
CA VAL A 583 -8.25 -0.73 -25.88
C VAL A 583 -8.23 -0.58 -27.39
N TYR A 584 -7.51 0.41 -27.94
CA TYR A 584 -7.42 0.56 -29.39
C TYR A 584 -6.77 -0.65 -30.08
N THR A 585 -5.76 -1.27 -29.46
CA THR A 585 -5.10 -2.48 -29.99
C THR A 585 -6.10 -3.63 -30.11
N SER A 586 -6.98 -3.82 -29.11
CA SER A 586 -8.04 -4.83 -29.17
C SER A 586 -9.03 -4.60 -30.31
N LEU A 587 -9.21 -3.35 -30.74
CA LEU A 587 -10.13 -2.95 -31.82
C LEU A 587 -9.52 -3.09 -33.22
N VAL A 588 -8.19 -3.20 -33.34
CA VAL A 588 -7.51 -3.40 -34.65
C VAL A 588 -7.98 -4.70 -35.30
N VAL A 589 -8.15 -5.77 -34.52
CA VAL A 589 -8.61 -7.09 -35.04
C VAL A 589 -10.02 -7.00 -35.64
N PHE A 590 -10.85 -6.06 -35.16
CA PHE A 590 -12.21 -5.83 -35.66
C PHE A 590 -12.27 -4.81 -36.79
N GLY A 591 -11.14 -4.25 -37.24
CA GLY A 591 -11.08 -3.30 -38.35
C GLY A 591 -11.74 -1.95 -38.05
N VAL A 592 -11.81 -1.54 -36.78
CA VAL A 592 -12.37 -0.23 -36.40
C VAL A 592 -11.43 0.89 -36.89
N GLU A 593 -11.99 1.87 -37.61
CA GLU A 593 -11.25 2.95 -38.26
C GLU A 593 -10.35 3.73 -37.27
N ASN A 594 -9.13 4.08 -37.71
CA ASN A 594 -8.12 4.82 -36.95
C ASN A 594 -7.61 4.14 -35.66
N SER A 595 -7.99 2.89 -35.37
CA SER A 595 -7.59 2.22 -34.12
C SER A 595 -6.09 1.99 -34.04
N TYR A 596 -5.43 1.66 -35.15
CA TYR A 596 -3.98 1.46 -35.17
C TYR A 596 -3.22 2.76 -34.85
N GLU A 597 -3.58 3.88 -35.51
CA GLU A 597 -2.96 5.19 -35.31
C GLU A 597 -3.17 5.68 -33.89
N ASN A 598 -4.38 5.51 -33.35
CA ASN A 598 -4.72 5.90 -31.99
C ASN A 598 -3.98 5.06 -30.93
N ALA A 599 -3.83 3.74 -31.17
CA ALA A 599 -3.04 2.87 -30.29
C ALA A 599 -1.57 3.31 -30.26
N LEU A 600 -0.96 3.50 -31.42
CA LEU A 600 0.44 3.93 -31.55
C LEU A 600 0.66 5.30 -30.88
N SER A 601 -0.24 6.26 -31.11
CA SER A 601 -0.19 7.58 -30.47
C SER A 601 -0.27 7.49 -28.95
N SER A 602 -1.16 6.63 -28.43
CA SER A 602 -1.32 6.41 -26.99
C SER A 602 -0.06 5.80 -26.38
N TYR A 603 0.53 4.77 -26.99
CA TYR A 603 1.78 4.19 -26.49
C TYR A 603 2.95 5.16 -26.56
N ASN A 604 3.05 5.98 -27.61
CA ASN A 604 4.06 7.04 -27.67
C ASN A 604 3.91 8.03 -26.49
N LYS A 605 2.68 8.41 -26.14
CA LYS A 605 2.42 9.24 -24.95
C LYS A 605 2.74 8.52 -23.64
N ALA A 606 2.47 7.23 -23.53
CA ALA A 606 2.89 6.44 -22.38
C ALA A 606 4.43 6.44 -22.25
N LEU A 607 5.15 6.26 -23.37
CA LEU A 607 6.61 6.24 -23.41
C LEU A 607 7.22 7.61 -23.05
N GLU A 608 6.60 8.72 -23.47
CA GLU A 608 6.99 10.07 -23.04
C GLU A 608 6.93 10.24 -21.52
N LEU A 609 5.95 9.61 -20.86
CA LEU A 609 5.72 9.69 -19.41
C LEU A 609 6.53 8.66 -18.60
N ALA A 610 6.94 7.55 -19.22
CA ALA A 610 7.71 6.48 -18.59
C ALA A 610 8.80 5.94 -19.55
N PRO A 611 9.83 6.74 -19.85
CA PRO A 611 10.77 6.48 -20.95
C PRO A 611 11.63 5.22 -20.77
N ASN A 612 11.84 4.78 -19.53
CA ASN A 612 12.64 3.60 -19.21
C ASN A 612 11.78 2.37 -18.89
N ASN A 613 10.51 2.35 -19.31
CA ASN A 613 9.62 1.21 -19.12
C ASN A 613 9.59 0.29 -20.36
N PRO A 614 10.20 -0.92 -20.30
CA PRO A 614 10.23 -1.82 -21.45
C PRO A 614 8.86 -2.39 -21.83
N SER A 615 7.88 -2.42 -20.91
CA SER A 615 6.55 -2.98 -21.21
C SER A 615 5.79 -2.16 -22.24
N ILE A 616 5.99 -0.83 -22.26
CA ILE A 616 5.34 0.07 -23.23
C ILE A 616 5.83 -0.24 -24.65
N ILE A 617 7.14 -0.42 -24.80
CA ILE A 617 7.76 -0.78 -26.08
C ILE A 617 7.29 -2.17 -26.52
N LEU A 618 7.12 -3.10 -25.57
CA LEU A 618 6.54 -4.42 -25.86
C LEU A 618 5.08 -4.34 -26.32
N SER A 619 4.25 -3.47 -25.73
CA SER A 619 2.89 -3.23 -26.22
C SER A 619 2.87 -2.68 -27.64
N MET A 620 3.82 -1.81 -28.01
CA MET A 620 4.00 -1.36 -29.40
C MET A 620 4.41 -2.50 -30.33
N ALA A 621 5.28 -3.42 -29.89
CA ALA A 621 5.64 -4.60 -30.67
C ALA A 621 4.42 -5.51 -30.91
N ASN A 622 3.59 -5.71 -29.88
CA ASN A 622 2.37 -6.50 -29.99
C ASN A 622 1.37 -5.87 -30.98
N LEU A 623 1.20 -4.54 -30.93
CA LEU A 623 0.39 -3.80 -31.90
C LEU A 623 0.86 -4.02 -33.34
N GLU A 624 2.17 -3.92 -33.60
CA GLU A 624 2.72 -4.15 -34.95
C GLU A 624 2.55 -5.61 -35.38
N PHE A 625 2.68 -6.58 -34.47
CA PHE A 625 2.44 -7.98 -34.76
C PHE A 625 0.97 -8.25 -35.14
N ILE A 626 0.02 -7.69 -34.40
CA ILE A 626 -1.42 -7.76 -34.73
C ILE A 626 -1.70 -7.10 -36.09
N ASN A 627 -1.00 -6.01 -36.39
CA ASN A 627 -1.07 -5.32 -37.69
C ASN A 627 -0.27 -6.04 -38.80
N LYS A 628 0.27 -7.24 -38.54
CA LYS A 628 1.04 -8.07 -39.48
C LYS A 628 2.34 -7.43 -39.97
N ASN A 629 2.88 -6.46 -39.23
CA ASN A 629 4.14 -5.79 -39.51
C ASN A 629 5.27 -6.37 -38.65
N ASN A 630 5.66 -7.60 -38.97
CA ASN A 630 6.60 -8.37 -38.16
C ASN A 630 7.98 -7.70 -38.05
N ASP A 631 8.49 -7.08 -39.13
CA ASP A 631 9.80 -6.43 -39.12
C ASP A 631 9.89 -5.34 -38.04
N LYS A 632 8.86 -4.49 -37.97
CA LYS A 632 8.77 -3.41 -36.98
C LYS A 632 8.48 -3.95 -35.58
N ALA A 633 7.69 -5.02 -35.47
CA ALA A 633 7.49 -5.72 -34.20
C ALA A 633 8.84 -6.24 -33.64
N LYS A 634 9.67 -6.87 -34.47
CA LYS A 634 11.02 -7.34 -34.08
C LYS A 634 11.95 -6.17 -33.69
N GLU A 635 11.85 -5.02 -34.35
CA GLU A 635 12.59 -3.81 -33.97
C GLU A 635 12.20 -3.33 -32.56
N TYR A 636 10.90 -3.20 -32.27
CA TYR A 636 10.45 -2.81 -30.94
C TYR A 636 10.83 -3.84 -29.87
N ILE A 637 10.77 -5.14 -30.16
CA ILE A 637 11.25 -6.17 -29.23
C ILE A 637 12.73 -5.98 -28.91
N LYS A 638 13.58 -5.74 -29.92
CA LYS A 638 15.00 -5.45 -29.69
C LYS A 638 15.17 -4.22 -28.79
N ASN A 639 14.41 -3.15 -29.03
CA ASN A 639 14.44 -1.95 -28.21
C ASN A 639 14.02 -2.23 -26.75
N ALA A 640 12.95 -3.00 -26.52
CA ALA A 640 12.54 -3.42 -25.18
C ALA A 640 13.65 -4.23 -24.48
N LEU A 641 14.32 -5.14 -25.22
CA LEU A 641 15.43 -5.94 -24.72
C LEU A 641 16.71 -5.11 -24.46
N THR A 642 16.89 -3.95 -25.09
CA THR A 642 17.99 -3.03 -24.73
C THR A 642 17.80 -2.40 -23.35
N LEU A 643 16.55 -2.12 -22.95
CA LEU A 643 16.21 -1.62 -21.61
C LEU A 643 16.23 -2.73 -20.56
N LYS A 644 15.79 -3.94 -20.95
CA LYS A 644 15.72 -5.12 -20.08
C LYS A 644 16.12 -6.37 -20.85
N SER A 645 17.38 -6.77 -20.72
CA SER A 645 17.96 -7.88 -21.50
C SER A 645 17.37 -9.25 -21.18
N ASN A 646 16.73 -9.38 -20.03
CA ASN A 646 16.09 -10.60 -19.54
C ASN A 646 14.56 -10.51 -19.54
N TYR A 647 13.97 -9.73 -20.45
CA TYR A 647 12.51 -9.58 -20.50
C TYR A 647 11.85 -10.78 -21.20
N ILE A 648 11.40 -11.74 -20.41
CA ILE A 648 10.85 -13.02 -20.88
C ILE A 648 9.68 -12.82 -21.85
N ASP A 649 8.75 -11.90 -21.57
CA ASP A 649 7.61 -11.65 -22.46
C ASP A 649 8.03 -11.15 -23.85
N ALA A 650 9.08 -10.32 -23.91
CA ALA A 650 9.64 -9.85 -25.18
C ALA A 650 10.36 -10.97 -25.95
N ILE A 651 11.09 -11.85 -25.25
CA ILE A 651 11.72 -13.04 -25.85
C ILE A 651 10.65 -13.98 -26.41
N PHE A 652 9.53 -14.16 -25.71
CA PHE A 652 8.43 -14.99 -26.18
C PHE A 652 7.67 -14.38 -27.34
N LEU A 653 7.46 -13.06 -27.36
CA LEU A 653 6.88 -12.42 -28.52
C LEU A 653 7.79 -12.58 -29.75
N MET A 654 9.13 -12.52 -29.58
CA MET A 654 10.07 -12.82 -30.67
C MET A 654 9.89 -14.26 -31.16
N ALA A 655 9.86 -15.24 -30.26
CA ALA A 655 9.66 -16.65 -30.63
C ALA A 655 8.32 -16.89 -31.34
N GLN A 656 7.26 -16.18 -30.94
CA GLN A 656 5.95 -16.24 -31.59
C GLN A 656 6.01 -15.69 -33.02
N ILE A 657 6.66 -14.55 -33.23
CA ILE A 657 6.84 -13.97 -34.57
C ILE A 657 7.67 -14.91 -35.45
N GLU A 658 8.79 -15.43 -34.95
CA GLU A 658 9.63 -16.38 -35.70
C GLU A 658 8.86 -17.66 -36.04
N THR A 659 7.99 -18.14 -35.15
CA THR A 659 7.10 -19.28 -35.41
C THR A 659 6.10 -18.97 -36.52
N ALA A 660 5.47 -17.79 -36.49
CA ALA A 660 4.52 -17.36 -37.52
C ALA A 660 5.18 -17.22 -38.90
N GLU A 661 6.47 -16.90 -38.94
CA GLU A 661 7.28 -16.83 -40.16
C GLU A 661 7.85 -18.19 -40.60
N GLY A 662 7.67 -19.25 -39.81
CA GLY A 662 8.19 -20.59 -40.09
C GLY A 662 9.64 -20.82 -39.66
N ASN A 663 10.27 -19.86 -38.98
CA ASN A 663 11.64 -19.95 -38.46
C ASN A 663 11.70 -20.69 -37.11
N LEU A 664 11.16 -21.91 -37.04
CA LEU A 664 11.04 -22.69 -35.80
C LEU A 664 12.38 -22.87 -35.06
N GLY A 665 13.49 -23.02 -35.79
CA GLY A 665 14.82 -23.15 -35.19
C GLY A 665 15.25 -21.91 -34.41
N GLU A 666 14.93 -20.71 -34.89
CA GLU A 666 15.25 -19.47 -34.17
C GLU A 666 14.30 -19.27 -32.98
N ALA A 667 13.01 -19.59 -33.14
CA ALA A 667 12.05 -19.59 -32.04
C ALA A 667 12.49 -20.50 -30.87
N ILE A 668 13.02 -21.69 -31.18
CA ILE A 668 13.57 -22.62 -30.18
C ILE A 668 14.77 -22.00 -29.46
N LYS A 669 15.72 -21.36 -30.16
CA LYS A 669 16.87 -20.70 -29.51
C LYS A 669 16.43 -19.61 -28.53
N GLN A 670 15.42 -18.82 -28.89
CA GLN A 670 14.88 -17.79 -28.00
C GLN A 670 14.26 -18.42 -26.74
N ALA A 671 13.49 -19.50 -26.88
CA ALA A 671 12.93 -20.23 -25.74
C ALA A 671 14.01 -20.93 -24.89
N GLU A 672 15.08 -21.44 -25.49
CA GLU A 672 16.25 -21.98 -24.79
C GLU A 672 16.95 -20.89 -23.96
N TYR A 673 17.17 -19.70 -24.54
CA TYR A 673 17.72 -18.56 -23.81
C TYR A 673 16.83 -18.14 -22.63
N ALA A 674 15.51 -18.09 -22.81
CA ALA A 674 14.57 -17.84 -21.71
C ALA A 674 14.69 -18.90 -20.59
N SER A 675 14.89 -20.17 -20.95
CA SER A 675 15.06 -21.26 -19.97
C SER A 675 16.37 -21.16 -19.17
N GLN A 676 17.42 -20.56 -19.75
CA GLN A 676 18.67 -20.28 -19.05
C GLN A 676 18.52 -19.10 -18.08
N ILE A 677 17.74 -18.08 -18.44
CA ILE A 677 17.46 -16.93 -17.57
C ILE A 677 16.65 -17.36 -16.34
N ASN A 678 15.59 -18.14 -16.55
CA ASN A 678 14.66 -18.55 -15.49
C ASN A 678 14.53 -20.10 -15.43
N PRO A 679 15.54 -20.80 -14.86
CA PRO A 679 15.63 -22.27 -14.89
C PRO A 679 14.62 -23.00 -13.98
N ASN A 680 13.83 -22.25 -13.21
CA ASN A 680 12.84 -22.77 -12.26
C ASN A 680 11.39 -22.44 -12.67
N ASP A 681 11.19 -21.85 -13.85
CA ASP A 681 9.86 -21.52 -14.35
C ASP A 681 9.34 -22.63 -15.27
N SER A 682 8.32 -23.37 -14.82
CA SER A 682 7.73 -24.47 -15.58
C SER A 682 7.07 -24.02 -16.88
N THR A 683 6.57 -22.78 -16.95
CA THR A 683 5.89 -22.26 -18.14
C THR A 683 6.85 -22.05 -19.31
N ILE A 684 8.11 -21.70 -19.01
CA ILE A 684 9.16 -21.55 -20.02
C ILE A 684 9.51 -22.90 -20.64
N PHE A 685 9.71 -23.92 -19.82
CA PHE A 685 9.97 -25.27 -20.32
C PHE A 685 8.79 -25.85 -21.08
N PHE A 686 7.55 -25.55 -20.68
CA PHE A 686 6.36 -25.93 -21.44
C PHE A 686 6.36 -25.30 -22.84
N ARG A 687 6.60 -23.97 -22.94
CA ARG A 687 6.68 -23.28 -24.24
C ARG A 687 7.83 -23.81 -25.12
N LEU A 688 8.99 -24.08 -24.53
CA LEU A 688 10.11 -24.72 -25.23
C LEU A 688 9.74 -26.12 -25.74
N GLY A 689 9.04 -26.92 -24.93
CA GLY A 689 8.56 -28.23 -25.30
C GLY A 689 7.58 -28.18 -26.48
N LEU A 690 6.64 -27.23 -26.48
CA LEU A 690 5.71 -27.03 -27.59
C LEU A 690 6.44 -26.67 -28.89
N LEU A 691 7.40 -25.76 -28.83
CA LEU A 691 8.20 -25.37 -30.01
C LEU A 691 8.99 -26.55 -30.57
N ARG A 692 9.61 -27.37 -29.71
CA ARG A 692 10.34 -28.57 -30.13
C ARG A 692 9.41 -29.66 -30.67
N TYR A 693 8.24 -29.84 -30.06
CA TYR A 693 7.22 -30.79 -30.53
C TYR A 693 6.73 -30.41 -31.94
N ASN A 694 6.44 -29.12 -32.16
CA ASN A 694 6.03 -28.59 -33.46
C ASN A 694 7.16 -28.65 -34.51
N ASN A 695 8.42 -28.60 -34.07
CA ASN A 695 9.60 -28.82 -34.91
C ASN A 695 9.95 -30.31 -35.08
N SER A 696 9.06 -31.22 -34.68
CA SER A 696 9.24 -32.69 -34.70
C SER A 696 10.46 -33.22 -33.92
N ASP A 697 11.11 -32.38 -33.10
CA ASP A 697 12.11 -32.82 -32.13
C ASP A 697 11.39 -33.35 -30.87
N TYR A 698 10.76 -34.51 -31.03
CA TYR A 698 10.02 -35.14 -29.94
C TYR A 698 10.92 -35.53 -28.75
N SER A 699 12.20 -35.80 -29.01
CA SER A 699 13.18 -36.13 -27.95
C SER A 699 13.51 -34.93 -27.07
N GLY A 700 13.74 -33.77 -27.69
CA GLY A 700 13.94 -32.51 -26.98
C GLY A 700 12.66 -31.99 -26.35
N ALA A 701 11.49 -32.25 -26.95
CA ALA A 701 10.18 -31.95 -26.37
C ALA A 701 9.93 -32.74 -25.08
N VAL A 702 10.22 -34.06 -25.08
CA VAL A 702 10.19 -34.89 -23.86
C VAL A 702 11.05 -34.25 -22.76
N SER A 703 12.29 -33.90 -23.06
CA SER A 703 13.21 -33.33 -22.07
C SER A 703 12.67 -32.03 -21.45
N ALA A 704 12.10 -31.15 -22.29
CA ALA A 704 11.53 -29.89 -21.84
C ALA A 704 10.24 -30.09 -21.02
N PHE A 705 9.31 -30.92 -21.49
CA PHE A 705 8.07 -31.19 -20.76
C PHE A 705 8.31 -31.95 -19.45
N GLU A 706 9.27 -32.90 -19.39
CA GLU A 706 9.69 -33.54 -18.14
C GLU A 706 10.13 -32.48 -17.12
N ARG A 707 10.95 -31.50 -17.55
CA ARG A 707 11.38 -30.40 -16.67
C ARG A 707 10.21 -29.53 -16.21
N ALA A 708 9.28 -29.20 -17.10
CA ALA A 708 8.07 -28.44 -16.75
C ALA A 708 7.22 -29.18 -15.69
N VAL A 709 7.04 -30.49 -15.85
CA VAL A 709 6.29 -31.33 -14.91
C VAL A 709 7.02 -31.49 -13.57
N ILE A 710 8.34 -31.62 -13.57
CA ILE A 710 9.14 -31.67 -12.32
C ILE A 710 9.00 -30.37 -11.52
N LEU A 711 9.03 -29.22 -12.21
CA LEU A 711 8.90 -27.90 -11.58
C LEU A 711 7.46 -27.63 -11.11
N ASN A 712 6.46 -28.09 -11.87
CA ASN A 712 5.06 -28.02 -11.49
C ASN A 712 4.37 -29.38 -11.76
N ASN A 713 4.26 -30.17 -10.69
CA ASN A 713 3.63 -31.49 -10.75
C ASN A 713 2.15 -31.45 -11.16
N ASN A 714 1.47 -30.31 -11.04
CA ASN A 714 0.05 -30.17 -11.41
C ASN A 714 -0.16 -29.50 -12.77
N TYR A 715 0.91 -29.32 -13.56
CA TYR A 715 0.82 -28.73 -14.89
C TYR A 715 0.19 -29.71 -15.89
N LEU A 716 -1.13 -29.67 -15.99
CA LEU A 716 -1.93 -30.64 -16.75
C LEU A 716 -1.56 -30.65 -18.23
N ASN A 717 -1.47 -29.48 -18.86
CA ASN A 717 -1.10 -29.38 -20.27
C ASN A 717 0.32 -29.90 -20.53
N ALA A 718 1.29 -29.58 -19.67
CA ALA A 718 2.64 -30.11 -19.79
C ALA A 718 2.67 -31.65 -19.70
N ARG A 719 1.88 -32.26 -18.80
CA ARG A 719 1.75 -33.72 -18.72
C ARG A 719 1.10 -34.33 -19.97
N TYR A 720 0.12 -33.65 -20.54
CA TYR A 720 -0.59 -34.13 -21.72
C TYR A 720 0.35 -34.18 -22.92
N PHE A 721 1.04 -33.07 -23.20
CA PHE A 721 2.04 -33.01 -24.27
C PHE A 721 3.27 -33.88 -23.99
N LEU A 722 3.63 -34.11 -22.72
CA LEU A 722 4.66 -35.10 -22.36
C LEU A 722 4.24 -36.52 -22.76
N GLY A 723 2.99 -36.90 -22.49
CA GLY A 723 2.44 -38.20 -22.88
C GLY A 723 2.43 -38.40 -24.41
N LEU A 724 1.98 -37.39 -25.15
CA LEU A 724 2.03 -37.40 -26.62
C LEU A 724 3.46 -37.51 -27.16
N SER A 725 4.39 -36.76 -26.55
CA SER A 725 5.81 -36.78 -26.93
C SER A 725 6.43 -38.17 -26.67
N TYR A 726 6.13 -38.80 -25.53
CA TYR A 726 6.56 -40.17 -25.23
C TYR A 726 6.03 -41.20 -26.24
N GLN A 727 4.77 -41.06 -26.68
CA GLN A 727 4.20 -41.93 -27.71
C GLN A 727 4.95 -41.78 -29.03
N LYS A 728 5.27 -40.55 -29.45
CA LYS A 728 6.03 -40.28 -30.68
C LYS A 728 7.46 -40.81 -30.65
N VAL A 729 8.10 -40.89 -29.48
CA VAL A 729 9.45 -41.50 -29.31
C VAL A 729 9.41 -43.00 -28.96
N GLY A 730 8.24 -43.65 -28.97
CA GLY A 730 8.09 -45.08 -28.70
C GLY A 730 8.14 -45.49 -27.22
N ARG A 731 8.16 -44.55 -26.28
CA ARG A 731 8.14 -44.79 -24.82
C ARG A 731 6.71 -45.01 -24.31
N LYS A 732 6.05 -46.07 -24.79
CA LYS A 732 4.62 -46.37 -24.54
C LYS A 732 4.25 -46.45 -23.06
N SER A 733 5.08 -47.09 -22.22
CA SER A 733 4.85 -47.22 -20.77
C SER A 733 4.77 -45.87 -20.07
N ASP A 734 5.65 -44.94 -20.47
CA ASP A 734 5.77 -43.63 -19.84
C ASP A 734 4.62 -42.72 -20.28
N ALA A 735 4.22 -42.80 -21.55
CA ALA A 735 3.01 -42.13 -22.06
C ALA A 735 1.76 -42.55 -21.28
N LEU A 736 1.58 -43.86 -21.10
CA LEU A 736 0.45 -44.44 -20.38
C LEU A 736 0.42 -43.96 -18.92
N THR A 737 1.59 -43.92 -18.26
CA THR A 737 1.73 -43.37 -16.90
C THR A 737 1.26 -41.92 -16.81
N GLN A 738 1.66 -41.05 -17.74
CA GLN A 738 1.25 -39.64 -17.71
C GLN A 738 -0.26 -39.47 -17.92
N PHE A 739 -0.84 -40.18 -18.89
CA PHE A 739 -2.27 -40.09 -19.15
C PHE A 739 -3.12 -40.71 -18.03
N GLU A 740 -2.66 -41.76 -17.35
CA GLU A 740 -3.33 -42.29 -16.16
C GLU A 740 -3.33 -41.30 -14.99
N ILE A 741 -2.22 -40.59 -14.77
CA ILE A 741 -2.15 -39.51 -13.78
C ILE A 741 -3.16 -38.42 -14.15
N LEU A 742 -3.19 -37.99 -15.41
CA LEU A 742 -4.16 -37.00 -15.88
C LEU A 742 -5.62 -37.44 -15.70
N ASN A 743 -5.95 -38.69 -16.00
CA ASN A 743 -7.30 -39.22 -15.81
C ASN A 743 -7.71 -39.30 -14.32
N LYS A 744 -6.74 -39.43 -13.41
CA LYS A 744 -7.00 -39.33 -11.96
C LYS A 744 -7.22 -37.88 -11.51
N LEU A 745 -6.49 -36.92 -12.10
CA LEU A 745 -6.58 -35.49 -11.75
C LEU A 745 -7.81 -34.80 -12.37
N VAL A 746 -8.16 -35.17 -13.60
CA VAL A 746 -9.34 -34.68 -14.32
C VAL A 746 -10.15 -35.88 -14.82
N PRO A 747 -10.96 -36.49 -13.94
CA PRO A 747 -11.82 -37.59 -14.32
C PRO A 747 -12.78 -37.17 -15.44
N GLU A 748 -13.12 -38.12 -16.32
CA GLU A 748 -14.14 -37.98 -17.36
C GLU A 748 -13.83 -37.06 -18.56
N ASN A 749 -12.63 -36.47 -18.64
CA ASN A 749 -12.23 -35.70 -19.82
C ASN A 749 -12.06 -36.60 -21.06
N GLU A 750 -12.72 -36.25 -22.17
CA GLU A 750 -12.74 -37.05 -23.41
C GLU A 750 -11.37 -37.10 -24.11
N GLU A 751 -10.63 -36.00 -24.13
CA GLU A 751 -9.30 -35.95 -24.77
C GLU A 751 -8.29 -36.86 -24.07
N ILE A 752 -8.35 -36.93 -22.73
CA ILE A 752 -7.50 -37.84 -21.94
C ILE A 752 -7.88 -39.30 -22.19
N LYS A 753 -9.18 -39.62 -22.23
CA LYS A 753 -9.67 -40.98 -22.56
C LYS A 753 -9.25 -41.41 -23.97
N ASN A 754 -9.36 -40.50 -24.94
CA ASN A 754 -8.94 -40.74 -26.32
C ASN A 754 -7.42 -40.97 -26.41
N ALA A 755 -6.63 -40.16 -25.71
CA ALA A 755 -5.18 -40.33 -25.63
C ALA A 755 -4.80 -41.69 -25.02
N LEU A 756 -5.43 -42.12 -23.92
CA LEU A 756 -5.24 -43.45 -23.32
C LEU A 756 -5.55 -44.59 -24.29
N ASN A 757 -6.68 -44.48 -25.02
CA ASN A 757 -7.08 -45.48 -26.01
C ASN A 757 -6.10 -45.54 -27.18
N SER A 758 -5.58 -44.39 -27.65
CA SER A 758 -4.59 -44.31 -28.72
C SER A 758 -3.28 -45.05 -28.36
N VAL A 759 -2.80 -44.84 -27.13
CA VAL A 759 -1.60 -45.49 -26.61
C VAL A 759 -1.85 -47.00 -26.52
N ASN A 760 -2.98 -47.44 -25.96
CA ASN A 760 -3.31 -48.86 -25.79
C ASN A 760 -3.42 -49.60 -27.13
N ASN A 761 -4.10 -49.01 -28.13
CA ASN A 761 -4.40 -49.64 -29.42
C ASN A 761 -3.26 -49.57 -30.45
N ASN A 762 -2.09 -49.00 -30.09
CA ASN A 762 -0.99 -48.76 -31.03
C ASN A 762 -1.39 -47.90 -32.26
N THR A 763 -2.49 -47.17 -32.17
CA THR A 763 -2.93 -46.21 -33.17
C THR A 763 -2.49 -44.83 -32.73
N ILE A 764 -1.58 -44.21 -33.48
CA ILE A 764 -1.29 -42.79 -33.30
C ILE A 764 -2.57 -42.07 -33.74
N THR A 765 -3.29 -41.45 -32.80
CA THR A 765 -4.39 -40.55 -33.17
C THR A 765 -3.76 -39.34 -33.83
N GLU A 766 -3.68 -39.38 -35.16
CA GLU A 766 -3.68 -38.18 -35.99
C GLU A 766 -5.05 -37.53 -35.77
N THR A 767 -5.13 -36.59 -34.83
CA THR A 767 -6.19 -35.59 -34.87
C THR A 767 -5.97 -34.79 -36.15
N GLU A 768 -6.70 -35.20 -37.20
CA GLU A 768 -6.94 -34.49 -38.46
C GLU A 768 -5.85 -33.48 -38.87
N GLU A 769 -4.89 -33.94 -39.68
CA GLU A 769 -4.27 -33.11 -40.71
C GLU A 769 -5.36 -32.69 -41.70
N ASN A 770 -6.14 -31.65 -41.36
CA ASN A 770 -6.71 -30.81 -42.39
C ASN A 770 -5.58 -29.90 -42.89
N GLU A 771 -4.93 -30.32 -43.97
CA GLU A 771 -3.99 -29.53 -44.80
C GLU A 771 -4.61 -28.22 -45.34
N ASP A 772 -5.85 -27.88 -45.00
CA ASP A 772 -6.54 -26.64 -45.39
C ASP A 772 -7.05 -25.78 -44.20
N THR A 773 -6.57 -26.03 -42.98
CA THR A 773 -6.86 -25.11 -41.85
C THR A 773 -5.79 -24.02 -41.76
N ASN A 774 -6.22 -22.78 -42.02
CA ASN A 774 -5.53 -21.52 -41.69
C ASN A 774 -4.44 -21.70 -40.61
N LYS A 775 -3.18 -21.35 -40.92
CA LYS A 775 -2.00 -21.27 -40.03
C LYS A 775 -2.17 -20.33 -38.80
N ASN A 776 -3.39 -20.00 -38.41
CA ASN A 776 -3.77 -19.03 -37.39
C ASN A 776 -4.62 -19.64 -36.25
N THR A 777 -4.76 -20.95 -36.13
CA THR A 777 -5.41 -21.53 -34.95
C THR A 777 -4.47 -21.39 -33.75
N GLU A 778 -4.84 -20.46 -32.87
CA GLU A 778 -4.27 -20.30 -31.54
C GLU A 778 -4.04 -21.66 -30.87
N ASN A 779 -2.82 -21.90 -30.38
CA ASN A 779 -2.45 -23.00 -29.48
C ASN A 779 -3.27 -22.90 -28.17
N LYS A 780 -4.57 -23.20 -28.22
CA LYS A 780 -5.39 -23.29 -27.02
C LYS A 780 -4.99 -24.56 -26.27
N PRO A 781 -4.66 -24.45 -24.97
CA PRO A 781 -4.34 -25.62 -24.18
C PRO A 781 -5.53 -26.60 -24.15
N PRO A 782 -5.30 -27.91 -24.40
CA PRO A 782 -6.36 -28.92 -24.44
C PRO A 782 -7.08 -29.07 -23.07
N LEU A 783 -6.34 -28.88 -21.98
CA LEU A 783 -6.87 -29.01 -20.63
C LEU A 783 -7.05 -27.65 -19.98
N LYS A 784 -8.27 -27.40 -19.47
CA LYS A 784 -8.56 -26.22 -18.64
C LYS A 784 -7.80 -26.33 -17.32
N GLU A 785 -6.90 -25.39 -17.06
CA GLU A 785 -6.25 -25.25 -15.77
C GLU A 785 -7.18 -24.45 -14.85
N ASN A 786 -7.55 -25.04 -13.71
CA ASN A 786 -8.18 -24.27 -12.63
C ASN A 786 -7.09 -23.37 -12.04
N GLN A 787 -7.16 -22.07 -12.30
CA GLN A 787 -6.33 -21.06 -11.63
C GLN A 787 -6.83 -20.80 -10.21
#